data_AF-A0A7K4DKD5-F1
#
_entry.id   AF-A0A7K4DKD5-F1
#
_cell.length_a   1.000
_cell.length_b   1.000
_cell.length_c   1.000
_cell.angle_alpha   90.00
_cell.angle_beta   90.00
_cell.angle_gamma   90.00
#
_symmetry.space_group_name_H-M   'P 1'
#
loop_
_entity.id
_entity.type
_entity.pdbx_description
1 polymer ?
#
loop_
_entity_poly.entity_id
_entity_poly.type
_entity_poly.pdbx_seq_one_letter_code
_entity_poly.pdbx_strand_id
1 'polypeptide(L)'
;MGNVTAAQWNVGTGQTYNDIQSAIDNVNTIDGDVINVYNGTYTEDVLVKKNLTLQTNNGADVEVKPVNTGFTVVNDGSGDGSGTTINGFRITLPFSGTGINITANDCSIQNNQINGGLTGIIVSGTNTTVMDNVISGQSENGIIGNLTGGFFTVNHNYISDITGSGPSSGITVSINGTVTDFNFIGNTISNINAVGVSGTAFAVQLGKSKGADGNPEVANITNLVVTNNIITGISASSAIMGMELVTSSINALILENVISQLQAGPGSSVYALEAAIIGNGTVLISNNSISGIISDEQAVGIVAVALGELIMENNRVTDISNAKAAVGMLGLGLFKNATLTNNIVSDITSPSIAAGIVGTALAHLNMFFNTVMGINGVNTVAMVTAGFNTTTVMGNNLEGDGSGNGIVICSPNGTINYNRIVNFEYYIQNFKFSSFGPSIDEMLKPIDDAIKNHPELEPILKPIRDDLDKLFHSLENSNTTATYNWYGTNTPDEAKFFVGNGTINYYPWLVLTINANPSTITTGQTSTITADVYQDAAGGDHSADAAMFFSGPQVTFTTNLGNVGSKSVTVQWINGLATAILRADEGFGIATVTAADYQIVKTMVTILGASETSKAAVSAQSIEMQNTGIQLLGMVLAILMVLGGFISIPKNQ
;
A
#
# COMPACT_ATOMS: atom_id res chain seq x y z
N MET A 1 -3.47 23.52 -46.91
CA MET A 1 -2.10 24.01 -46.65
C MET A 1 -1.20 22.79 -46.74
N GLY A 2 -0.14 22.84 -47.56
CA GLY A 2 0.70 21.67 -47.80
C GLY A 2 1.40 21.24 -46.51
N ASN A 3 1.48 19.94 -46.26
CA ASN A 3 2.34 19.37 -45.23
C ASN A 3 3.79 19.76 -45.55
N VAL A 4 4.27 20.84 -44.97
CA VAL A 4 5.70 21.14 -44.95
C VAL A 4 6.28 20.20 -43.90
N THR A 5 7.06 19.22 -44.35
CA THR A 5 7.82 18.33 -43.47
C THR A 5 8.85 19.16 -42.70
N ALA A 6 8.96 18.95 -41.39
CA ALA A 6 9.94 19.60 -40.52
C ALA A 6 11.36 19.53 -41.13
N ALA A 7 12.06 20.67 -41.20
CA ALA A 7 13.44 20.65 -41.67
C ALA A 7 14.32 19.94 -40.66
N GLN A 8 15.41 19.34 -41.16
CA GLN A 8 16.33 18.53 -40.37
C GLN A 8 17.70 19.21 -40.37
N TRP A 9 18.22 19.49 -39.18
CA TRP A 9 19.52 20.12 -38.99
C TRP A 9 20.47 19.14 -38.29
N ASN A 10 21.70 19.01 -38.78
CA ASN A 10 22.67 18.05 -38.23
C ASN A 10 23.77 18.78 -37.46
N VAL A 11 24.03 18.33 -36.23
CA VAL A 11 25.05 18.85 -35.33
C VAL A 11 26.10 17.77 -35.06
N GLY A 12 27.38 18.14 -35.09
CA GLY A 12 28.51 17.30 -34.71
C GLY A 12 29.70 17.41 -35.64
N THR A 13 30.75 16.65 -35.35
CA THR A 13 31.99 16.69 -36.15
C THR A 13 31.71 16.34 -37.62
N GLY A 14 32.02 17.28 -38.52
CA GLY A 14 31.79 17.12 -39.97
C GLY A 14 30.35 17.34 -40.41
N GLN A 15 29.46 17.82 -39.54
CA GLN A 15 28.07 18.18 -39.85
C GLN A 15 27.93 19.68 -40.15
N THR A 16 26.70 20.12 -40.43
CA THR A 16 26.38 21.53 -40.74
C THR A 16 26.74 22.47 -39.61
N TYR A 17 26.53 22.04 -38.37
CA TYR A 17 26.85 22.79 -37.16
C TYR A 17 27.78 21.98 -36.28
N ASN A 18 28.74 22.64 -35.64
CA ASN A 18 29.64 21.98 -34.68
C ASN A 18 29.04 21.91 -33.26
N ASP A 19 28.23 22.90 -32.89
CA ASP A 19 27.61 23.05 -31.57
C ASP A 19 26.08 23.07 -31.68
N ILE A 20 25.38 22.63 -30.64
CA ILE A 20 23.91 22.55 -30.60
C ILE A 20 23.33 23.97 -30.63
N GLN A 21 23.87 24.89 -29.82
CA GLN A 21 23.38 26.27 -29.78
C GLN A 21 23.47 26.97 -31.13
N SER A 22 24.54 26.73 -31.90
CA SER A 22 24.71 27.31 -33.24
C SER A 22 23.61 26.87 -34.22
N ALA A 23 23.11 25.64 -34.10
CA ALA A 23 21.98 25.16 -34.90
C ALA A 23 20.66 25.81 -34.48
N ILE A 24 20.43 26.00 -33.18
CA ILE A 24 19.24 26.69 -32.66
C ILE A 24 19.22 28.17 -33.08
N ASP A 25 20.36 28.85 -32.97
CA ASP A 25 20.51 30.28 -33.26
C ASP A 25 20.43 30.59 -34.76
N ASN A 26 20.54 29.59 -35.62
CA ASN A 26 20.42 29.80 -37.06
C ASN A 26 19.05 30.40 -37.40
N VAL A 27 19.06 31.45 -38.23
CA VAL A 27 17.85 32.17 -38.65
C VAL A 27 16.89 31.29 -39.46
N ASN A 28 17.39 30.25 -40.11
CA ASN A 28 16.57 29.32 -40.90
C ASN A 28 16.00 28.17 -40.07
N THR A 29 16.51 27.93 -38.86
CA THR A 29 15.91 27.00 -37.93
C THR A 29 14.64 27.64 -37.38
N ILE A 30 13.48 27.06 -37.67
CA ILE A 30 12.16 27.62 -37.32
C ILE A 30 11.35 26.64 -36.46
N ASP A 31 10.23 27.10 -35.94
CA ASP A 31 9.34 26.27 -35.12
C ASP A 31 8.88 25.00 -35.88
N GLY A 32 8.93 23.87 -35.17
CA GLY A 32 8.62 22.54 -35.68
C GLY A 32 9.80 21.80 -36.28
N ASP A 33 10.97 22.42 -36.44
CA ASP A 33 12.17 21.77 -36.97
C ASP A 33 12.78 20.74 -36.00
N VAL A 34 13.61 19.85 -36.56
CA VAL A 34 14.33 18.82 -35.81
C VAL A 34 15.84 19.06 -35.91
N ILE A 35 16.52 18.96 -34.77
CA ILE A 35 17.99 18.99 -34.67
C ILE A 35 18.47 17.60 -34.27
N ASN A 36 19.18 16.94 -35.17
CA ASN A 36 19.81 15.63 -34.98
C ASN A 36 21.27 15.80 -34.55
N VAL A 37 21.57 15.39 -33.32
CA VAL A 37 22.92 15.54 -32.75
C VAL A 37 23.68 14.21 -32.86
N TYR A 38 24.83 14.25 -33.52
CA TYR A 38 25.69 13.09 -33.72
C TYR A 38 26.67 12.93 -32.56
N ASN A 39 27.31 11.75 -32.48
CA ASN A 39 28.29 11.37 -31.47
C ASN A 39 29.26 12.51 -31.11
N GLY A 40 29.43 12.77 -29.81
CA GLY A 40 30.38 13.77 -29.34
C GLY A 40 30.12 14.23 -27.91
N THR A 41 31.08 15.01 -27.41
CA THR A 41 30.92 15.76 -26.16
C THR A 41 30.77 17.24 -26.50
N TYR A 42 29.69 17.84 -26.04
CA TYR A 42 29.31 19.22 -26.28
C TYR A 42 29.43 19.97 -24.95
N THR A 43 30.32 20.97 -24.88
CA THR A 43 30.56 21.76 -23.66
C THR A 43 29.89 23.12 -23.81
N GLU A 44 28.59 23.15 -23.56
CA GLU A 44 27.73 24.34 -23.73
C GLU A 44 26.55 24.28 -22.76
N ASP A 45 26.03 25.47 -22.40
CA ASP A 45 24.72 25.62 -21.77
C ASP A 45 23.71 25.91 -22.90
N VAL A 46 22.76 25.01 -23.16
CA VAL A 46 21.86 25.14 -24.33
C VAL A 46 20.60 25.91 -23.97
N LEU A 47 20.29 26.97 -24.71
CA LEU A 47 19.09 27.80 -24.56
C LEU A 47 18.16 27.65 -25.77
N VAL A 48 16.98 27.07 -25.53
CA VAL A 48 15.97 26.75 -26.53
C VAL A 48 14.86 27.80 -26.50
N LYS A 49 14.73 28.54 -27.60
CA LYS A 49 13.87 29.73 -27.77
C LYS A 49 12.78 29.57 -28.84
N LYS A 50 12.66 28.37 -29.39
CA LYS A 50 11.81 27.98 -30.52
C LYS A 50 11.23 26.61 -30.25
N ASN A 51 10.07 26.30 -30.81
CA ASN A 51 9.49 24.95 -30.73
C ASN A 51 10.34 23.99 -31.57
N LEU A 52 11.14 23.12 -30.94
CA LEU A 52 12.06 22.23 -31.66
C LEU A 52 11.99 20.80 -31.14
N THR A 53 12.31 19.83 -32.00
CA THR A 53 12.71 18.49 -31.55
C THR A 53 14.23 18.42 -31.52
N LEU A 54 14.80 18.41 -30.31
CA LEU A 54 16.22 18.15 -30.08
C LEU A 54 16.38 16.68 -29.78
N GLN A 55 17.11 15.95 -30.62
CA GLN A 55 17.30 14.52 -30.43
C GLN A 55 18.70 14.05 -30.80
N THR A 56 19.15 12.99 -30.14
CA THR A 56 20.32 12.25 -30.62
C THR A 56 20.01 11.55 -31.94
N ASN A 57 20.96 11.56 -32.86
CA ASN A 57 20.86 10.77 -34.07
C ASN A 57 20.84 9.28 -33.69
N ASN A 58 20.08 8.45 -34.41
CA ASN A 58 19.85 7.05 -34.05
C ASN A 58 21.15 6.29 -33.69
N GLY A 59 21.22 5.78 -32.45
CA GLY A 59 22.38 5.04 -31.91
C GLY A 59 23.57 5.91 -31.51
N ALA A 60 23.45 7.23 -31.48
CA ALA A 60 24.52 8.13 -31.09
C ALA A 60 24.63 8.30 -29.56
N ASP A 61 25.86 8.26 -29.03
CA ASP A 61 26.21 8.69 -27.67
C ASP A 61 26.59 10.17 -27.71
N VAL A 62 25.67 11.00 -27.22
CA VAL A 62 25.81 12.45 -27.17
C VAL A 62 25.88 12.88 -25.72
N GLU A 63 27.03 13.40 -25.32
CA GLU A 63 27.25 13.92 -23.98
C GLU A 63 27.21 15.46 -23.98
N VAL A 64 26.34 16.05 -23.16
CA VAL A 64 26.32 17.50 -22.88
C VAL A 64 26.97 17.75 -21.52
N LYS A 65 27.99 18.62 -21.48
CA LYS A 65 28.73 19.05 -20.28
C LYS A 65 28.54 20.55 -20.06
N PRO A 66 27.42 20.96 -19.44
CA PRO A 66 27.15 22.36 -19.17
C PRO A 66 28.04 22.91 -18.06
N VAL A 67 28.14 24.24 -18.01
CA VAL A 67 28.73 24.97 -16.87
C VAL A 67 27.67 25.17 -15.79
N ASN A 68 26.42 25.42 -16.18
CA ASN A 68 25.32 25.71 -15.27
C ASN A 68 24.11 24.81 -15.53
N THR A 69 23.61 24.77 -16.77
CA THR A 69 22.37 24.07 -17.11
C THR A 69 22.48 23.41 -18.47
N GLY A 70 22.17 22.11 -18.54
CA GLY A 70 22.25 21.34 -19.79
C GLY A 70 21.36 21.93 -20.87
N PHE A 71 20.05 21.99 -20.58
CA PHE A 71 19.07 22.62 -21.46
C PHE A 71 18.15 23.56 -20.68
N THR A 72 17.91 24.76 -21.22
CA THR A 72 16.90 25.70 -20.74
C THR A 72 15.88 25.95 -21.84
N VAL A 73 14.62 25.59 -21.63
CA VAL A 73 13.52 25.83 -22.58
C VAL A 73 12.65 26.96 -22.05
N VAL A 74 12.65 28.09 -22.74
CA VAL A 74 12.04 29.33 -22.23
C VAL A 74 10.74 29.69 -22.94
N ASN A 75 9.79 30.28 -22.22
CA ASN A 75 8.68 31.04 -22.81
C ASN A 75 8.65 32.42 -22.14
N ASP A 76 9.45 33.33 -22.68
CA ASP A 76 9.59 34.70 -22.18
C ASP A 76 9.96 35.68 -23.30
N GLY A 77 10.34 36.91 -22.94
CA GLY A 77 10.72 37.93 -23.92
C GLY A 77 11.97 37.58 -24.76
N SER A 78 12.71 36.53 -24.42
CA SER A 78 13.87 36.04 -25.16
C SER A 78 13.53 34.98 -26.22
N GLY A 79 12.34 34.37 -26.15
CA GLY A 79 11.87 33.36 -27.09
C GLY A 79 10.73 32.48 -26.54
N ASP A 80 10.13 31.67 -27.41
CA ASP A 80 9.08 30.72 -27.05
C ASP A 80 9.45 29.31 -27.54
N GLY A 81 9.95 28.51 -26.61
CA GLY A 81 10.29 27.11 -26.76
C GLY A 81 9.13 26.15 -26.54
N SER A 82 7.88 26.64 -26.42
CA SER A 82 6.74 25.77 -26.11
C SER A 82 6.53 24.72 -27.20
N GLY A 83 6.18 23.49 -26.82
CA GLY A 83 6.11 22.34 -27.74
C GLY A 83 7.43 21.57 -27.91
N THR A 84 8.53 22.04 -27.33
CA THR A 84 9.86 21.42 -27.52
C THR A 84 9.92 20.00 -26.97
N THR A 85 10.62 19.13 -27.70
CA THR A 85 11.02 17.80 -27.25
C THR A 85 12.54 17.72 -27.04
N ILE A 86 12.98 17.20 -25.89
CA ILE A 86 14.40 16.88 -25.62
C ILE A 86 14.53 15.37 -25.44
N ASN A 87 15.26 14.72 -26.34
CA ASN A 87 15.28 13.27 -26.46
C ASN A 87 16.69 12.66 -26.56
N GLY A 88 17.02 11.75 -25.64
CA GLY A 88 18.14 10.81 -25.82
C GLY A 88 19.52 11.29 -25.37
N PHE A 89 19.63 12.42 -24.68
CA PHE A 89 20.93 13.01 -24.33
C PHE A 89 21.49 12.45 -23.02
N ARG A 90 22.82 12.31 -22.95
CA ARG A 90 23.56 12.12 -21.69
C ARG A 90 24.05 13.47 -21.19
N ILE A 91 23.57 13.93 -20.05
CA ILE A 91 23.91 15.22 -19.45
C ILE A 91 24.74 14.97 -18.19
N THR A 92 25.98 15.45 -18.17
CA THR A 92 26.90 15.29 -17.03
C THR A 92 27.14 16.63 -16.36
N LEU A 93 26.67 16.77 -15.11
CA LEU A 93 26.56 18.05 -14.43
C LEU A 93 27.69 18.32 -13.41
N PRO A 94 28.11 19.59 -13.24
CA PRO A 94 28.89 20.01 -12.07
C PRO A 94 28.00 19.99 -10.82
N PHE A 95 28.59 19.97 -9.61
CA PHE A 95 27.87 19.81 -8.34
C PHE A 95 26.66 20.75 -8.14
N SER A 96 26.75 22.01 -8.58
CA SER A 96 25.67 23.00 -8.48
C SER A 96 24.78 23.10 -9.72
N GLY A 97 24.99 22.22 -10.71
CA GLY A 97 24.34 22.29 -12.01
C GLY A 97 22.90 21.78 -12.00
N THR A 98 22.14 22.17 -13.03
CA THR A 98 20.79 21.67 -13.32
C THR A 98 20.78 20.93 -14.65
N GLY A 99 20.12 19.77 -14.74
CA GLY A 99 20.04 19.02 -16.00
C GLY A 99 19.24 19.76 -17.06
N ILE A 100 17.94 19.88 -16.82
CA ILE A 100 16.99 20.51 -17.75
C ILE A 100 16.07 21.45 -16.97
N ASN A 101 15.91 22.69 -17.44
CA ASN A 101 15.03 23.69 -16.86
C ASN A 101 13.99 24.17 -17.87
N ILE A 102 12.71 24.04 -17.55
CA ILE A 102 11.59 24.27 -18.48
C ILE A 102 10.64 25.30 -17.88
N THR A 103 10.58 26.47 -18.50
CA THR A 103 9.54 27.47 -18.24
C THR A 103 8.50 27.52 -19.37
N ALA A 104 8.79 26.89 -20.51
CA ALA A 104 7.88 26.79 -21.64
C ALA A 104 6.78 25.73 -21.47
N ASN A 105 5.67 25.87 -22.20
CA ASN A 105 4.52 24.97 -22.13
C ASN A 105 4.66 23.80 -23.11
N ASP A 106 3.81 22.78 -22.94
CA ASP A 106 3.60 21.70 -23.91
C ASP A 106 4.89 20.92 -24.26
N CYS A 107 5.82 20.82 -23.31
CA CYS A 107 7.14 20.20 -23.53
C CYS A 107 7.16 18.69 -23.24
N SER A 108 8.01 17.95 -23.95
CA SER A 108 8.28 16.53 -23.71
C SER A 108 9.76 16.29 -23.42
N ILE A 109 10.07 15.67 -22.29
CA ILE A 109 11.44 15.34 -21.90
C ILE A 109 11.57 13.84 -21.76
N GLN A 110 12.37 13.22 -22.63
CA GLN A 110 12.34 11.78 -22.78
C GLN A 110 13.70 11.13 -23.02
N ASN A 111 13.87 9.91 -22.51
CA ASN A 111 15.05 9.07 -22.76
C ASN A 111 16.40 9.73 -22.42
N ASN A 112 16.43 10.72 -21.54
CA ASN A 112 17.68 11.39 -21.18
C ASN A 112 18.33 10.70 -19.98
N GLN A 113 19.66 10.69 -19.95
CA GLN A 113 20.46 10.28 -18.80
C GLN A 113 21.09 11.51 -18.15
N ILE A 114 20.67 11.87 -16.94
CA ILE A 114 21.12 13.07 -16.22
C ILE A 114 21.94 12.64 -15.00
N ASN A 115 23.24 12.93 -15.02
CA ASN A 115 24.20 12.46 -14.03
C ASN A 115 24.78 13.62 -13.22
N GLY A 116 24.72 13.53 -11.89
CA GLY A 116 25.25 14.53 -10.98
C GLY A 116 24.38 15.77 -10.86
N GLY A 117 24.94 16.85 -10.31
CA GLY A 117 24.27 18.13 -10.17
C GLY A 117 23.45 18.30 -8.90
N LEU A 118 22.91 19.50 -8.74
CA LEU A 118 22.01 19.83 -7.64
C LEU A 118 20.61 19.30 -7.92
N THR A 119 20.15 19.48 -9.16
CA THR A 119 18.79 19.12 -9.60
C THR A 119 18.80 18.50 -10.99
N GLY A 120 18.05 17.41 -11.17
CA GLY A 120 17.90 16.76 -12.47
C GLY A 120 17.04 17.60 -13.43
N ILE A 121 15.74 17.71 -13.17
CA ILE A 121 14.78 18.41 -14.04
C ILE A 121 13.95 19.40 -13.23
N ILE A 122 13.78 20.62 -13.76
CA ILE A 122 12.88 21.64 -13.20
C ILE A 122 11.79 21.96 -14.24
N VAL A 123 10.54 21.91 -13.81
CA VAL A 123 9.36 22.22 -14.63
C VAL A 123 8.55 23.33 -13.97
N SER A 124 8.37 24.44 -14.69
CA SER A 124 7.48 25.54 -14.29
C SER A 124 6.44 25.87 -15.36
N GLY A 125 6.62 25.38 -16.59
CA GLY A 125 5.62 25.44 -17.64
C GLY A 125 4.47 24.44 -17.44
N THR A 126 3.40 24.63 -18.20
CA THR A 126 2.19 23.79 -18.16
C THR A 126 2.23 22.70 -19.22
N ASN A 127 1.36 21.69 -19.09
CA ASN A 127 1.18 20.60 -20.07
C ASN A 127 2.47 19.85 -20.40
N THR A 128 3.30 19.61 -19.39
CA THR A 128 4.61 18.99 -19.58
C THR A 128 4.56 17.50 -19.28
N THR A 129 5.29 16.71 -20.08
CA THR A 129 5.51 15.29 -19.84
C THR A 129 7.00 14.99 -19.66
N VAL A 130 7.34 14.27 -18.60
CA VAL A 130 8.70 13.79 -18.31
C VAL A 130 8.63 12.27 -18.28
N MET A 131 9.25 11.60 -19.26
CA MET A 131 9.14 10.15 -19.40
C MET A 131 10.45 9.42 -19.69
N ASP A 132 10.61 8.20 -19.19
CA ASP A 132 11.73 7.31 -19.55
C ASP A 132 13.13 7.94 -19.32
N ASN A 133 13.26 8.89 -18.41
CA ASN A 133 14.56 9.49 -18.08
C ASN A 133 15.24 8.72 -16.93
N VAL A 134 16.57 8.67 -16.98
CA VAL A 134 17.41 8.16 -15.91
C VAL A 134 18.10 9.36 -15.24
N ILE A 135 17.75 9.64 -14.00
CA ILE A 135 18.25 10.79 -13.22
C ILE A 135 19.02 10.22 -12.03
N SER A 136 20.34 10.40 -11.98
CA SER A 136 21.15 9.82 -10.91
C SER A 136 22.28 10.70 -10.39
N GLY A 137 22.58 10.56 -9.10
CA GLY A 137 23.73 11.20 -8.46
C GLY A 137 23.53 12.68 -8.07
N GLN A 138 22.27 13.14 -7.99
CA GLN A 138 21.95 14.51 -7.58
C GLN A 138 22.25 14.72 -6.09
N SER A 139 22.58 15.94 -5.71
CA SER A 139 22.83 16.29 -4.31
C SER A 139 21.59 16.77 -3.55
N GLU A 140 20.50 17.14 -4.25
CA GLU A 140 19.25 17.53 -3.61
C GLU A 140 18.01 16.94 -4.29
N ASN A 141 17.76 17.21 -5.58
CA ASN A 141 16.46 16.91 -6.19
C ASN A 141 16.56 16.12 -7.50
N GLY A 142 15.74 15.09 -7.68
CA GLY A 142 15.56 14.44 -8.99
C GLY A 142 14.75 15.35 -9.92
N ILE A 143 13.48 15.58 -9.58
CA ILE A 143 12.54 16.41 -10.34
C ILE A 143 11.88 17.45 -9.43
N ILE A 144 11.79 18.70 -9.89
CA ILE A 144 11.04 19.78 -9.24
C ILE A 144 9.92 20.26 -10.17
N GLY A 145 8.68 20.26 -9.67
CA GLY A 145 7.53 20.90 -10.31
C GLY A 145 7.10 22.17 -9.57
N ASN A 146 7.16 23.32 -10.22
CA ASN A 146 6.63 24.59 -9.73
C ASN A 146 5.48 25.03 -10.65
N LEU A 147 4.33 24.39 -10.49
CA LEU A 147 3.25 24.41 -11.47
C LEU A 147 2.24 25.53 -11.18
N THR A 148 1.62 26.03 -12.25
CA THR A 148 0.57 27.07 -12.18
C THR A 148 -0.71 26.66 -12.89
N GLY A 149 -0.68 25.63 -13.74
CA GLY A 149 -1.82 25.23 -14.57
C GLY A 149 -1.59 23.98 -15.39
N GLY A 150 -2.61 23.59 -16.15
CA GLY A 150 -2.54 22.48 -17.12
C GLY A 150 -2.37 21.12 -16.47
N PHE A 151 -1.76 20.17 -17.19
CA PHE A 151 -1.40 18.86 -16.65
C PHE A 151 0.11 18.73 -16.42
N PHE A 152 0.49 17.78 -15.56
CA PHE A 152 1.87 17.34 -15.42
C PHE A 152 1.91 15.82 -15.29
N THR A 153 2.64 15.18 -16.22
CA THR A 153 2.78 13.72 -16.26
C THR A 153 4.24 13.34 -16.10
N VAL A 154 4.51 12.46 -15.13
CA VAL A 154 5.83 11.89 -14.85
C VAL A 154 5.71 10.39 -14.94
N ASN A 155 6.31 9.80 -15.97
CA ASN A 155 6.05 8.40 -16.35
C ASN A 155 7.35 7.60 -16.56
N HIS A 156 7.46 6.41 -15.96
CA HIS A 156 8.58 5.48 -16.21
C HIS A 156 10.00 6.06 -16.03
N ASN A 157 10.16 7.08 -15.18
CA ASN A 157 11.49 7.62 -14.89
C ASN A 157 12.18 6.76 -13.83
N TYR A 158 13.49 6.66 -13.93
CA TYR A 158 14.36 6.03 -12.93
C TYR A 158 15.18 7.12 -12.23
N ILE A 159 14.86 7.40 -10.97
CA ILE A 159 15.50 8.44 -10.16
C ILE A 159 16.29 7.74 -9.05
N SER A 160 17.61 7.89 -9.02
CA SER A 160 18.44 7.16 -8.06
C SER A 160 19.63 7.89 -7.47
N ASP A 161 20.15 7.33 -6.38
CA ASP A 161 21.46 7.68 -5.82
C ASP A 161 21.58 9.17 -5.46
N ILE A 162 20.48 9.76 -4.97
CA ILE A 162 20.45 11.14 -4.51
C ILE A 162 21.09 11.18 -3.12
N THR A 163 22.18 11.90 -2.96
CA THR A 163 22.90 11.99 -1.68
C THR A 163 23.16 13.44 -1.31
N GLY A 164 22.50 13.91 -0.24
CA GLY A 164 22.56 15.28 0.23
C GLY A 164 22.85 15.38 1.73
N SER A 165 23.48 16.48 2.14
CA SER A 165 23.60 16.84 3.56
C SER A 165 22.34 17.53 4.11
N GLY A 166 21.42 17.93 3.23
CA GLY A 166 20.14 18.56 3.56
C GLY A 166 18.95 17.71 3.12
N PRO A 167 17.78 18.35 2.90
CA PRO A 167 16.63 17.68 2.29
C PRO A 167 17.01 17.07 0.95
N SER A 168 16.70 15.79 0.77
CA SER A 168 16.97 15.05 -0.47
C SER A 168 15.66 14.48 -1.00
N SER A 169 15.32 14.79 -2.25
CA SER A 169 14.01 14.48 -2.81
C SER A 169 14.09 13.80 -4.17
N GLY A 170 13.31 12.74 -4.36
CA GLY A 170 13.13 12.13 -5.67
C GLY A 170 12.33 13.07 -6.58
N ILE A 171 11.14 13.44 -6.15
CA ILE A 171 10.30 14.46 -6.78
C ILE A 171 9.63 15.36 -5.74
N THR A 172 9.64 16.66 -6.00
CA THR A 172 8.94 17.67 -5.19
C THR A 172 8.09 18.57 -6.07
N VAL A 173 6.81 18.73 -5.74
CA VAL A 173 5.85 19.51 -6.52
C VAL A 173 5.10 20.51 -5.65
N SER A 174 5.17 21.79 -6.04
CA SER A 174 4.32 22.88 -5.52
C SER A 174 3.42 23.44 -6.59
N ILE A 175 2.25 23.94 -6.20
CA ILE A 175 1.22 24.41 -7.13
C ILE A 175 0.69 25.76 -6.67
N ASN A 176 1.02 26.80 -7.45
CA ASN A 176 0.50 28.15 -7.25
C ASN A 176 -0.52 28.49 -8.35
N GLY A 177 -1.62 27.72 -8.38
CA GLY A 177 -2.63 27.79 -9.43
C GLY A 177 -3.60 26.63 -9.36
N THR A 178 -3.98 26.04 -10.50
CA THR A 178 -4.83 24.85 -10.55
C THR A 178 -4.37 23.90 -11.64
N VAL A 179 -3.89 22.73 -11.26
CA VAL A 179 -3.51 21.66 -12.19
C VAL A 179 -4.73 20.77 -12.45
N THR A 180 -5.02 20.47 -13.70
CA THR A 180 -6.14 19.59 -14.05
C THR A 180 -5.80 18.15 -13.67
N ASP A 181 -4.63 17.67 -14.10
CA ASP A 181 -4.23 16.28 -13.96
C ASP A 181 -2.77 16.20 -13.50
N PHE A 182 -2.53 15.52 -12.39
CA PHE A 182 -1.20 15.11 -11.96
C PHE A 182 -1.11 13.59 -12.03
N ASN A 183 -0.28 13.11 -12.95
CA ASN A 183 -0.08 11.69 -13.22
C ASN A 183 1.35 11.29 -12.86
N PHE A 184 1.50 10.45 -11.83
CA PHE A 184 2.77 9.87 -11.42
C PHE A 184 2.71 8.35 -11.58
N ILE A 185 3.23 7.85 -12.71
CA ILE A 185 2.95 6.50 -13.20
C ILE A 185 4.24 5.72 -13.46
N GLY A 186 4.36 4.50 -12.95
CA GLY A 186 5.42 3.57 -13.38
C GLY A 186 6.86 3.99 -13.04
N ASN A 187 7.06 4.98 -12.16
CA ASN A 187 8.40 5.49 -11.85
C ASN A 187 9.10 4.62 -10.81
N THR A 188 10.44 4.58 -10.87
CA THR A 188 11.29 3.99 -9.84
C THR A 188 12.09 5.08 -9.16
N ILE A 189 11.99 5.18 -7.84
CA ILE A 189 12.80 6.06 -7.00
C ILE A 189 13.58 5.20 -6.01
N SER A 190 14.90 5.27 -6.05
CA SER A 190 15.73 4.41 -5.19
C SER A 190 16.98 5.07 -4.64
N ASN A 191 17.49 4.58 -3.51
CA ASN A 191 18.79 4.99 -2.96
C ASN A 191 18.87 6.51 -2.69
N ILE A 192 17.84 7.09 -2.05
CA ILE A 192 17.94 8.47 -1.54
C ILE A 192 18.57 8.43 -0.15
N ASN A 193 19.63 9.19 0.05
CA ASN A 193 20.40 9.21 1.29
C ASN A 193 20.61 10.66 1.80
N ALA A 194 19.82 11.06 2.81
CA ALA A 194 19.93 12.35 3.47
C ALA A 194 20.82 12.24 4.74
N VAL A 195 22.13 12.46 4.58
CA VAL A 195 23.16 12.09 5.59
C VAL A 195 23.51 13.17 6.62
N GLY A 196 23.06 14.41 6.45
CA GLY A 196 23.35 15.48 7.43
C GLY A 196 22.60 15.30 8.74
N VAL A 197 22.97 16.02 9.80
CA VAL A 197 22.37 15.87 11.15
C VAL A 197 20.85 16.09 11.23
N SER A 198 20.28 16.81 10.28
CA SER A 198 18.83 17.02 10.12
C SER A 198 18.38 16.62 8.71
N GLY A 199 19.03 15.59 8.15
CA GLY A 199 18.73 15.06 6.83
C GLY A 199 17.33 14.46 6.81
N THR A 200 16.49 14.99 5.92
CA THR A 200 15.14 14.49 5.64
C THR A 200 15.09 14.01 4.20
N ALA A 201 14.47 12.86 3.98
CA ALA A 201 14.26 12.32 2.64
C ALA A 201 12.78 12.34 2.25
N PHE A 202 12.49 12.81 1.04
CA PHE A 202 11.16 12.77 0.43
C PHE A 202 11.25 12.03 -0.91
N ALA A 203 10.81 10.78 -0.99
CA ALA A 203 10.81 10.12 -2.30
C ALA A 203 9.83 10.82 -3.24
N VAL A 204 8.60 11.06 -2.79
CA VAL A 204 7.60 11.88 -3.48
C VAL A 204 7.02 12.89 -2.51
N GLN A 205 7.01 14.17 -2.88
CA GLN A 205 6.31 15.22 -2.15
C GLN A 205 5.41 16.02 -3.10
N LEU A 206 4.10 15.95 -2.90
CA LEU A 206 3.08 16.73 -3.59
C LEU A 206 2.33 17.58 -2.57
N GLY A 207 2.42 18.90 -2.71
CA GLY A 207 1.99 19.82 -1.66
C GLY A 207 3.08 19.95 -0.62
N LYS A 208 3.89 21.01 -0.71
CA LYS A 208 5.11 21.16 0.08
C LYS A 208 4.79 21.31 1.58
N SER A 209 5.23 20.37 2.41
CA SER A 209 5.38 20.62 3.85
C SER A 209 6.71 21.34 4.10
N LYS A 210 6.71 22.35 4.99
CA LYS A 210 7.96 23.01 5.43
C LYS A 210 8.68 22.15 6.48
N GLY A 211 8.91 20.87 6.16
CA GLY A 211 9.38 19.85 7.10
C GLY A 211 8.24 19.21 7.91
N ALA A 212 8.59 18.21 8.75
CA ALA A 212 7.63 17.42 9.54
C ALA A 212 6.76 18.26 10.51
N ASP A 213 7.19 19.47 10.85
CA ASP A 213 6.49 20.37 11.78
C ASP A 213 5.76 21.53 11.09
N GLY A 214 5.78 21.61 9.74
CA GLY A 214 5.20 22.72 8.97
C GLY A 214 3.84 22.38 8.38
N ASN A 215 2.87 23.31 8.43
CA ASN A 215 1.58 23.14 7.74
C ASN A 215 1.82 22.87 6.24
N PRO A 216 1.31 21.77 5.69
CA PRO A 216 1.52 21.45 4.29
C PRO A 216 0.78 22.43 3.38
N GLU A 217 1.45 22.87 2.32
CA GLU A 217 0.82 23.54 1.19
C GLU A 217 -0.10 22.53 0.49
N VAL A 218 -1.40 22.79 0.44
CA VAL A 218 -2.33 21.92 -0.27
C VAL A 218 -2.19 22.15 -1.77
N ALA A 219 -1.74 21.13 -2.50
CA ALA A 219 -1.67 21.18 -3.95
C ALA A 219 -3.08 21.26 -4.57
N ASN A 220 -3.33 22.28 -5.38
CA ASN A 220 -4.63 22.44 -6.05
C ASN A 220 -4.67 21.65 -7.37
N ILE A 221 -5.21 20.43 -7.29
CA ILE A 221 -5.33 19.48 -8.40
C ILE A 221 -6.80 19.09 -8.57
N THR A 222 -7.24 18.82 -9.80
CA THR A 222 -8.58 18.26 -10.03
C THR A 222 -8.57 16.73 -9.97
N ASN A 223 -7.65 16.08 -10.70
CA ASN A 223 -7.49 14.63 -10.75
C ASN A 223 -6.06 14.19 -10.39
N LEU A 224 -5.95 13.28 -9.43
CA LEU A 224 -4.69 12.71 -8.99
C LEU A 224 -4.64 11.23 -9.35
N VAL A 225 -3.61 10.83 -10.10
CA VAL A 225 -3.31 9.42 -10.40
C VAL A 225 -1.86 9.12 -10.01
N VAL A 226 -1.69 8.19 -9.07
CA VAL A 226 -0.40 7.73 -8.57
C VAL A 226 -0.38 6.20 -8.61
N THR A 227 0.24 5.62 -9.64
CA THR A 227 0.15 4.17 -9.86
C THR A 227 1.42 3.51 -10.35
N ASN A 228 1.63 2.26 -9.94
CA ASN A 228 2.73 1.39 -10.38
C ASN A 228 4.12 1.95 -10.09
N ASN A 229 4.26 2.79 -9.05
CA ASN A 229 5.56 3.33 -8.69
C ASN A 229 6.29 2.42 -7.69
N ILE A 230 7.61 2.37 -7.81
CA ILE A 230 8.50 1.64 -6.90
C ILE A 230 9.35 2.66 -6.15
N ILE A 231 9.29 2.65 -4.81
CA ILE A 231 10.09 3.49 -3.93
C ILE A 231 10.88 2.55 -3.01
N THR A 232 12.21 2.59 -3.05
CA THR A 232 13.02 1.66 -2.24
C THR A 232 14.39 2.16 -1.82
N GLY A 233 14.89 1.71 -0.66
CA GLY A 233 16.24 2.04 -0.21
C GLY A 233 16.39 3.51 0.14
N ILE A 234 15.48 4.03 0.96
CA ILE A 234 15.53 5.42 1.42
C ILE A 234 16.13 5.45 2.82
N SER A 235 17.17 6.27 3.01
CA SER A 235 17.81 6.48 4.30
C SER A 235 17.92 7.96 4.66
N ALA A 236 17.67 8.28 5.92
CA ALA A 236 17.77 9.66 6.42
C ALA A 236 18.19 9.69 7.89
N SER A 237 18.83 10.77 8.33
CA SER A 237 19.17 10.92 9.74
C SER A 237 17.96 11.23 10.62
N SER A 238 16.96 11.96 10.08
CA SER A 238 15.89 12.59 10.86
C SER A 238 14.50 12.11 10.46
N ALA A 239 14.11 12.20 9.19
CA ALA A 239 12.76 11.80 8.79
C ALA A 239 12.72 11.28 7.36
N ILE A 240 11.77 10.40 7.09
CA ILE A 240 11.49 9.88 5.75
C ILE A 240 10.00 9.99 5.46
N MET A 241 9.68 10.66 4.36
CA MET A 241 8.41 10.51 3.67
C MET A 241 8.66 9.67 2.42
N GLY A 242 8.12 8.46 2.38
CA GLY A 242 8.14 7.65 1.16
C GLY A 242 7.34 8.37 0.08
N MET A 243 6.07 8.67 0.38
CA MET A 243 5.18 9.42 -0.49
C MET A 243 4.26 10.31 0.34
N GLU A 244 4.35 11.62 0.15
CA GLU A 244 3.49 12.63 0.77
C GLU A 244 2.60 13.26 -0.32
N LEU A 245 1.29 13.09 -0.19
CA LEU A 245 0.27 13.58 -1.13
C LEU A 245 -0.73 14.46 -0.40
N VAL A 246 -0.52 15.77 -0.42
CA VAL A 246 -1.43 16.76 0.17
C VAL A 246 -2.09 17.58 -0.93
N THR A 247 -3.36 17.30 -1.21
CA THR A 247 -4.04 17.88 -2.37
C THR A 247 -5.54 18.09 -2.16
N SER A 248 -6.11 19.01 -2.94
CA SER A 248 -7.56 19.23 -3.06
C SER A 248 -8.23 18.43 -4.18
N SER A 249 -7.53 17.41 -4.71
CA SER A 249 -8.04 16.51 -5.75
C SER A 249 -9.42 15.98 -5.41
N ILE A 250 -10.37 16.15 -6.34
CA ILE A 250 -11.75 15.67 -6.16
C ILE A 250 -11.73 14.15 -6.07
N ASN A 251 -11.07 13.50 -7.02
CA ASN A 251 -10.83 12.06 -7.01
C ASN A 251 -9.33 11.80 -6.93
N ALA A 252 -8.92 10.84 -6.10
CA ALA A 252 -7.53 10.41 -5.99
C ALA A 252 -7.45 8.90 -6.16
N LEU A 253 -6.60 8.46 -7.10
CA LEU A 253 -6.29 7.06 -7.34
C LEU A 253 -4.84 6.80 -6.94
N ILE A 254 -4.62 6.03 -5.88
CA ILE A 254 -3.31 5.65 -5.37
C ILE A 254 -3.22 4.13 -5.41
N LEU A 255 -2.71 3.58 -6.51
CA LEU A 255 -2.92 2.18 -6.88
C LEU A 255 -1.60 1.45 -7.14
N GLU A 256 -1.45 0.22 -6.65
CA GLU A 256 -0.38 -0.68 -7.10
C GLU A 256 1.05 -0.14 -6.89
N ASN A 257 1.25 0.75 -5.90
CA ASN A 257 2.58 1.26 -5.55
C ASN A 257 3.30 0.30 -4.60
N VAL A 258 4.63 0.19 -4.76
CA VAL A 258 5.50 -0.60 -3.89
C VAL A 258 6.45 0.33 -3.16
N ILE A 259 6.38 0.38 -1.84
CA ILE A 259 7.26 1.23 -1.01
C ILE A 259 8.01 0.33 -0.02
N SER A 260 9.33 0.36 -0.03
CA SER A 260 10.10 -0.57 0.79
C SER A 260 11.43 -0.04 1.31
N GLN A 261 11.97 -0.67 2.34
CA GLN A 261 13.34 -0.42 2.84
C GLN A 261 13.55 1.06 3.21
N LEU A 262 12.70 1.59 4.09
CA LEU A 262 12.80 2.94 4.63
C LEU A 262 13.49 2.88 5.99
N GLN A 263 14.67 3.47 6.12
CA GLN A 263 15.49 3.36 7.34
C GLN A 263 15.95 4.73 7.83
N ALA A 264 15.45 5.14 9.00
CA ALA A 264 15.82 6.41 9.60
C ALA A 264 16.59 6.25 10.93
N GLY A 265 17.41 7.25 11.26
CA GLY A 265 18.28 7.26 12.43
C GLY A 265 17.58 7.48 13.79
N PRO A 266 18.32 7.70 14.89
CA PRO A 266 17.74 8.01 16.19
C PRO A 266 16.90 9.29 16.19
N GLY A 267 15.81 9.32 16.98
CA GLY A 267 14.86 10.42 17.06
C GLY A 267 13.96 10.58 15.82
N SER A 268 13.94 9.59 14.92
CA SER A 268 13.32 9.74 13.61
C SER A 268 11.85 9.37 13.53
N SER A 269 11.19 9.88 12.50
CA SER A 269 9.84 9.47 12.10
C SER A 269 9.81 9.08 10.62
N VAL A 270 9.09 7.99 10.31
CA VAL A 270 8.95 7.47 8.95
C VAL A 270 7.48 7.26 8.62
N TYR A 271 7.04 7.86 7.52
CA TYR A 271 5.73 7.62 6.93
C TYR A 271 5.93 7.12 5.51
N ALA A 272 5.53 5.88 5.23
CA ALA A 272 5.75 5.31 3.90
C ALA A 272 4.78 5.89 2.86
N LEU A 273 3.49 5.96 3.18
CA LEU A 273 2.48 6.62 2.37
C LEU A 273 1.59 7.52 3.22
N GLU A 274 1.65 8.82 2.98
CA GLU A 274 0.74 9.83 3.50
C GLU A 274 -0.11 10.42 2.38
N ALA A 275 -1.43 10.33 2.55
CA ALA A 275 -2.40 10.88 1.61
C ALA A 275 -3.42 11.73 2.35
N ALA A 276 -3.28 13.05 2.29
CA ALA A 276 -4.22 14.02 2.82
C ALA A 276 -4.99 14.68 1.66
N ILE A 277 -6.17 14.14 1.37
CA ILE A 277 -6.99 14.51 0.21
C ILE A 277 -8.23 15.27 0.67
N ILE A 278 -8.27 16.57 0.40
CA ILE A 278 -9.34 17.45 0.87
C ILE A 278 -10.46 17.68 -0.17
N GLY A 279 -10.37 17.06 -1.35
CA GLY A 279 -11.50 17.03 -2.27
C GLY A 279 -12.64 16.15 -1.75
N ASN A 280 -13.83 16.35 -2.30
CA ASN A 280 -15.09 15.76 -1.81
C ASN A 280 -15.56 14.54 -2.61
N GLY A 281 -14.78 14.04 -3.56
CA GLY A 281 -15.07 12.84 -4.36
C GLY A 281 -14.53 11.57 -3.71
N THR A 282 -14.02 10.64 -4.51
CA THR A 282 -13.52 9.34 -4.03
C THR A 282 -12.02 9.33 -3.88
N VAL A 283 -11.53 8.85 -2.73
CA VAL A 283 -10.12 8.58 -2.47
C VAL A 283 -9.94 7.06 -2.42
N LEU A 284 -9.41 6.50 -3.50
CA LEU A 284 -9.16 5.06 -3.62
C LEU A 284 -7.67 4.78 -3.44
N ILE A 285 -7.33 4.06 -2.37
CA ILE A 285 -5.99 3.56 -2.05
C ILE A 285 -6.06 2.05 -2.16
N SER A 286 -5.51 1.47 -3.23
CA SER A 286 -5.72 0.05 -3.54
C SER A 286 -4.48 -0.68 -4.01
N ASN A 287 -4.34 -1.94 -3.61
CA ASN A 287 -3.24 -2.83 -4.05
C ASN A 287 -1.83 -2.29 -3.77
N ASN A 288 -1.65 -1.38 -2.81
CA ASN A 288 -0.31 -0.88 -2.46
C ASN A 288 0.39 -1.88 -1.53
N SER A 289 1.69 -2.08 -1.73
CA SER A 289 2.53 -2.97 -0.92
C SER A 289 3.63 -2.18 -0.24
N ILE A 290 3.63 -2.19 1.09
CA ILE A 290 4.57 -1.44 1.91
C ILE A 290 5.31 -2.40 2.84
N SER A 291 6.64 -2.33 2.90
CA SER A 291 7.42 -3.19 3.81
C SER A 291 8.78 -2.65 4.24
N GLY A 292 9.31 -3.16 5.35
CA GLY A 292 10.68 -2.89 5.78
C GLY A 292 10.88 -1.44 6.20
N ILE A 293 10.10 -1.01 7.21
CA ILE A 293 10.20 0.33 7.81
C ILE A 293 10.95 0.21 9.14
N ILE A 294 12.01 0.99 9.29
CA ILE A 294 12.80 1.08 10.52
C ILE A 294 12.90 2.56 10.92
N SER A 295 12.44 2.86 12.13
CA SER A 295 12.42 4.21 12.70
C SER A 295 12.60 4.15 14.22
N ASP A 296 12.81 5.29 14.88
CA ASP A 296 13.01 5.35 16.35
C ASP A 296 11.78 5.89 17.10
N GLU A 297 11.19 7.02 16.69
CA GLU A 297 10.01 7.60 17.36
C GLU A 297 8.71 7.04 16.76
N GLN A 298 8.51 7.24 15.45
CA GLN A 298 7.25 6.91 14.78
C GLN A 298 7.49 6.16 13.47
N ALA A 299 6.69 5.13 13.20
CA ALA A 299 6.66 4.44 11.93
C ALA A 299 5.21 4.16 11.50
N VAL A 300 4.83 4.63 10.32
CA VAL A 300 3.50 4.42 9.76
C VAL A 300 3.61 3.86 8.35
N GLY A 301 2.91 2.77 8.08
CA GLY A 301 2.80 2.21 6.73
C GLY A 301 1.95 3.10 5.83
N ILE A 302 0.65 3.18 6.10
CA ILE A 302 -0.28 4.06 5.38
C ILE A 302 -0.99 4.98 6.35
N VAL A 303 -0.99 6.28 6.07
CA VAL A 303 -1.89 7.25 6.68
C VAL A 303 -2.70 7.95 5.60
N ALA A 304 -4.02 7.86 5.70
CA ALA A 304 -4.95 8.43 4.73
C ALA A 304 -5.99 9.30 5.44
N VAL A 305 -6.13 10.54 4.99
CA VAL A 305 -7.15 11.49 5.41
C VAL A 305 -7.96 11.89 4.18
N ALA A 306 -9.27 11.72 4.23
CA ALA A 306 -10.16 12.12 3.15
C ALA A 306 -11.32 12.97 3.68
N LEU A 307 -11.61 14.09 3.03
CA LEU A 307 -12.93 14.72 3.15
C LEU A 307 -13.98 13.97 2.31
N GLY A 308 -13.56 13.43 1.18
CA GLY A 308 -14.35 12.56 0.32
C GLY A 308 -14.61 11.15 0.88
N GLU A 309 -15.19 10.28 0.05
CA GLU A 309 -15.37 8.86 0.37
C GLU A 309 -14.02 8.16 0.37
N LEU A 310 -13.57 7.67 1.54
CA LEU A 310 -12.31 6.95 1.67
C LEU A 310 -12.53 5.45 1.42
N ILE A 311 -11.78 4.91 0.46
CA ILE A 311 -11.74 3.48 0.18
C ILE A 311 -10.29 3.02 0.24
N MET A 312 -9.98 2.15 1.19
CA MET A 312 -8.69 1.46 1.27
C MET A 312 -8.91 -0.03 1.07
N GLU A 313 -8.45 -0.59 -0.04
CA GLU A 313 -8.70 -2.00 -0.33
C GLU A 313 -7.47 -2.77 -0.82
N ASN A 314 -7.36 -4.04 -0.48
CA ASN A 314 -6.29 -4.92 -0.97
C ASN A 314 -4.85 -4.41 -0.70
N ASN A 315 -4.66 -3.49 0.26
CA ASN A 315 -3.32 -3.01 0.60
C ASN A 315 -2.61 -4.00 1.53
N ARG A 316 -1.28 -4.04 1.45
CA ARG A 316 -0.43 -4.85 2.31
C ARG A 316 0.61 -3.98 3.00
N VAL A 317 0.71 -4.04 4.33
CA VAL A 317 1.76 -3.40 5.12
C VAL A 317 2.42 -4.44 6.01
N THR A 318 3.74 -4.64 5.88
CA THR A 318 4.50 -5.58 6.72
C THR A 318 5.83 -5.02 7.23
N ASP A 319 6.43 -5.71 8.20
CA ASP A 319 7.82 -5.51 8.61
C ASP A 319 8.12 -4.06 9.06
N ILE A 320 7.33 -3.56 10.02
CA ILE A 320 7.62 -2.29 10.71
C ILE A 320 8.30 -2.60 12.04
N SER A 321 9.42 -1.95 12.34
CA SER A 321 10.21 -2.24 13.55
C SER A 321 10.85 -1.01 14.20
N ASN A 322 11.26 -1.19 15.45
CA ASN A 322 12.02 -0.27 16.31
C ASN A 322 11.33 1.03 16.76
N ALA A 323 10.30 1.50 16.05
CA ALA A 323 9.63 2.75 16.40
C ALA A 323 8.85 2.64 17.71
N LYS A 324 8.98 3.62 18.62
CA LYS A 324 8.20 3.70 19.87
C LYS A 324 6.68 3.72 19.63
N ALA A 325 6.24 4.27 18.49
CA ALA A 325 4.89 4.14 18.00
C ALA A 325 4.91 3.58 16.57
N ALA A 326 4.35 2.39 16.38
CA ALA A 326 4.25 1.74 15.08
C ALA A 326 2.77 1.52 14.70
N VAL A 327 2.38 1.95 13.49
CA VAL A 327 1.03 1.77 12.97
C VAL A 327 1.11 1.19 11.56
N GLY A 328 0.43 0.07 11.31
CA GLY A 328 0.35 -0.51 9.98
C GLY A 328 -0.42 0.40 9.02
N MET A 329 -1.70 0.65 9.33
CA MET A 329 -2.58 1.49 8.52
C MET A 329 -3.46 2.38 9.38
N LEU A 330 -3.66 3.61 8.94
CA LEU A 330 -4.56 4.59 9.55
C LEU A 330 -5.39 5.28 8.46
N GLY A 331 -6.71 5.10 8.50
CA GLY A 331 -7.67 5.71 7.56
C GLY A 331 -8.67 6.60 8.29
N LEU A 332 -8.78 7.86 7.88
CA LEU A 332 -9.62 8.89 8.49
C LEU A 332 -10.60 9.45 7.45
N GLY A 333 -11.87 9.07 7.54
CA GLY A 333 -12.97 9.64 6.75
C GLY A 333 -13.63 10.81 7.49
N LEU A 334 -13.34 12.05 7.10
CA LEU A 334 -13.75 13.23 7.87
C LEU A 334 -15.14 13.76 7.53
N PHE A 335 -15.65 13.58 6.31
CA PHE A 335 -16.97 14.11 5.96
C PHE A 335 -17.89 13.08 5.29
N LYS A 336 -17.31 12.12 4.58
CA LYS A 336 -18.03 10.96 4.03
C LYS A 336 -17.62 9.67 4.76
N ASN A 337 -17.95 8.52 4.18
CA ASN A 337 -17.68 7.25 4.82
C ASN A 337 -16.20 6.87 4.66
N ALA A 338 -15.76 5.94 5.50
CA ALA A 338 -14.51 5.21 5.29
C ALA A 338 -14.81 3.72 5.19
N THR A 339 -14.26 3.09 4.15
CA THR A 339 -14.34 1.63 3.93
C THR A 339 -12.94 1.07 3.79
N LEU A 340 -12.56 0.17 4.69
CA LEU A 340 -11.29 -0.55 4.66
C LEU A 340 -11.57 -2.03 4.44
N THR A 341 -11.25 -2.55 3.25
CA THR A 341 -11.62 -3.91 2.84
C THR A 341 -10.45 -4.75 2.36
N ASN A 342 -10.33 -5.99 2.82
CA ASN A 342 -9.32 -6.95 2.34
C ASN A 342 -7.87 -6.45 2.46
N ASN A 343 -7.58 -5.61 3.45
CA ASN A 343 -6.22 -5.16 3.73
C ASN A 343 -5.49 -6.17 4.62
N ILE A 344 -4.17 -6.27 4.46
CA ILE A 344 -3.32 -7.15 5.24
C ILE A 344 -2.28 -6.32 5.99
N VAL A 345 -2.26 -6.42 7.31
CA VAL A 345 -1.20 -5.86 8.15
C VAL A 345 -0.55 -6.99 8.93
N SER A 346 0.78 -7.14 8.80
CA SER A 346 1.51 -8.11 9.62
C SER A 346 2.88 -7.64 10.09
N ASP A 347 3.41 -8.31 11.11
CA ASP A 347 4.82 -8.16 11.52
C ASP A 347 5.18 -6.72 11.92
N ILE A 348 4.34 -6.13 12.78
CA ILE A 348 4.50 -4.78 13.31
C ILE A 348 5.04 -4.88 14.73
N THR A 349 6.30 -4.52 14.93
CA THR A 349 6.97 -4.63 16.24
C THR A 349 7.39 -3.27 16.77
N SER A 350 6.99 -2.97 18.01
CA SER A 350 7.36 -1.73 18.71
C SER A 350 7.85 -2.03 20.13
N PRO A 351 8.87 -1.34 20.66
CA PRO A 351 9.21 -1.39 22.08
C PRO A 351 8.15 -0.75 22.99
N SER A 352 7.14 -0.06 22.44
CA SER A 352 6.10 0.63 23.20
C SER A 352 4.71 0.40 22.61
N ILE A 353 4.26 1.17 21.62
CA ILE A 353 2.88 1.09 21.10
C ILE A 353 2.88 0.52 19.69
N ALA A 354 2.09 -0.53 19.46
CA ALA A 354 1.88 -1.12 18.14
C ALA A 354 0.38 -1.18 17.80
N ALA A 355 0.01 -0.72 16.60
CA ALA A 355 -1.34 -0.84 16.08
C ALA A 355 -1.36 -1.46 14.68
N GLY A 356 -2.31 -2.37 14.43
CA GLY A 356 -2.51 -2.96 13.10
C GLY A 356 -3.22 -2.00 12.15
N ILE A 357 -4.55 -1.98 12.19
CA ILE A 357 -5.39 -1.10 11.37
C ILE A 357 -6.21 -0.17 12.27
N VAL A 358 -6.13 1.13 11.99
CA VAL A 358 -6.92 2.17 12.65
C VAL A 358 -7.88 2.77 11.62
N GLY A 359 -9.16 2.40 11.68
CA GLY A 359 -10.21 2.98 10.84
C GLY A 359 -11.04 3.98 11.64
N THR A 360 -11.23 5.18 11.08
CA THR A 360 -12.14 6.18 11.64
C THR A 360 -13.02 6.82 10.57
N ALA A 361 -14.23 7.20 10.96
CA ALA A 361 -15.13 7.96 10.11
C ALA A 361 -16.05 8.88 10.95
N LEU A 362 -16.24 10.14 10.56
CA LEU A 362 -17.27 10.98 11.20
C LEU A 362 -18.69 10.53 10.80
N ALA A 363 -18.83 9.90 9.62
CA ALA A 363 -20.08 9.30 9.16
C ALA A 363 -20.09 7.79 9.44
N HIS A 364 -20.07 6.96 8.40
CA HIS A 364 -20.13 5.51 8.50
C HIS A 364 -18.74 4.88 8.31
N LEU A 365 -18.36 3.98 9.21
CA LEU A 365 -17.12 3.21 9.11
C LEU A 365 -17.43 1.74 8.78
N ASN A 366 -16.80 1.23 7.74
CA ASN A 366 -16.90 -0.16 7.28
C ASN A 366 -15.50 -0.80 7.29
N MET A 367 -15.35 -1.93 7.98
CA MET A 367 -14.10 -2.68 8.11
C MET A 367 -14.35 -4.14 7.73
N PHE A 368 -14.00 -4.55 6.51
CA PHE A 368 -14.39 -5.85 5.97
C PHE A 368 -13.21 -6.71 5.56
N PHE A 369 -13.23 -8.00 5.92
CA PHE A 369 -12.29 -9.00 5.39
C PHE A 369 -10.80 -8.66 5.56
N ASN A 370 -10.45 -7.77 6.49
CA ASN A 370 -9.06 -7.41 6.75
C ASN A 370 -8.38 -8.51 7.56
N THR A 371 -7.08 -8.69 7.34
CA THR A 371 -6.24 -9.62 8.08
C THR A 371 -5.20 -8.86 8.88
N VAL A 372 -5.13 -9.10 10.20
CA VAL A 372 -4.14 -8.48 11.09
C VAL A 372 -3.49 -9.55 11.96
N MET A 373 -2.17 -9.69 11.87
CA MET A 373 -1.42 -10.70 12.64
C MET A 373 -0.01 -10.24 13.01
N GLY A 374 0.56 -10.73 14.10
CA GLY A 374 1.95 -10.38 14.47
C GLY A 374 2.15 -8.91 14.82
N ILE A 375 1.17 -8.30 15.51
CA ILE A 375 1.30 -6.96 16.07
C ILE A 375 1.83 -7.09 17.48
N ASN A 376 3.05 -6.63 17.73
CA ASN A 376 3.79 -6.87 18.96
C ASN A 376 4.34 -5.56 19.54
N GLY A 377 3.71 -5.08 20.61
CA GLY A 377 4.20 -3.97 21.43
C GLY A 377 3.80 -4.14 22.89
N VAL A 378 4.35 -3.29 23.77
CA VAL A 378 3.94 -3.25 25.19
C VAL A 378 2.45 -2.92 25.30
N ASN A 379 1.97 -1.98 24.47
CA ASN A 379 0.56 -1.69 24.28
C ASN A 379 0.18 -2.01 22.84
N THR A 380 -0.67 -3.01 22.66
CA THR A 380 -0.99 -3.57 21.34
C THR A 380 -2.48 -3.51 21.06
N VAL A 381 -2.83 -3.07 19.86
CA VAL A 381 -4.20 -3.16 19.33
C VAL A 381 -4.16 -3.65 17.89
N ALA A 382 -4.81 -4.78 17.59
CA ALA A 382 -4.87 -5.27 16.21
C ALA A 382 -5.76 -4.37 15.34
N MET A 383 -6.93 -3.97 15.84
CA MET A 383 -7.85 -3.13 15.09
C MET A 383 -8.53 -2.07 15.96
N VAL A 384 -8.48 -0.82 15.53
CA VAL A 384 -9.26 0.29 16.11
C VAL A 384 -10.35 0.68 15.12
N THR A 385 -11.58 0.78 15.60
CA THR A 385 -12.76 1.08 14.79
C THR A 385 -13.56 2.23 15.41
N ALA A 386 -13.38 3.44 14.90
CA ALA A 386 -13.99 4.65 15.44
C ALA A 386 -14.92 5.32 14.41
N GLY A 387 -16.13 4.81 14.27
CA GLY A 387 -17.17 5.41 13.42
C GLY A 387 -18.20 6.16 14.27
N PHE A 388 -18.39 7.45 14.01
CA PHE A 388 -19.18 8.32 14.88
C PHE A 388 -20.68 8.36 14.57
N ASN A 389 -21.13 7.72 13.49
CA ASN A 389 -22.56 7.43 13.27
C ASN A 389 -22.85 5.93 13.38
N THR A 390 -22.25 5.14 12.49
CA THR A 390 -22.31 3.68 12.56
C THR A 390 -20.95 3.08 12.27
N THR A 391 -20.66 1.94 12.90
CA THR A 391 -19.48 1.13 12.62
C THR A 391 -19.90 -0.30 12.30
N THR A 392 -19.45 -0.84 11.17
CA THR A 392 -19.68 -2.25 10.79
C THR A 392 -18.35 -2.94 10.54
N VAL A 393 -18.12 -4.03 11.27
CA VAL A 393 -16.89 -4.83 11.23
C VAL A 393 -17.24 -6.27 10.93
N MET A 394 -16.83 -6.78 9.76
CA MET A 394 -17.29 -8.09 9.30
C MET A 394 -16.24 -8.90 8.56
N GLY A 395 -16.19 -10.21 8.80
CA GLY A 395 -15.32 -11.12 8.05
C GLY A 395 -13.82 -10.92 8.28
N ASN A 396 -13.41 -10.11 9.27
CA ASN A 396 -12.00 -9.85 9.55
C ASN A 396 -11.36 -11.04 10.27
N ASN A 397 -10.04 -11.16 10.11
CA ASN A 397 -9.23 -12.20 10.71
C ASN A 397 -8.08 -11.58 11.52
N LEU A 398 -8.20 -11.65 12.85
CA LEU A 398 -7.29 -11.02 13.81
C LEU A 398 -6.66 -12.09 14.70
N GLU A 399 -5.33 -12.10 14.77
CA GLU A 399 -4.57 -13.07 15.57
C GLU A 399 -3.49 -12.37 16.40
N GLY A 400 -3.60 -12.49 17.72
CA GLY A 400 -2.64 -11.97 18.69
C GLY A 400 -1.65 -13.02 19.20
N ASP A 401 -0.86 -12.67 20.22
CA ASP A 401 0.13 -13.52 20.88
C ASP A 401 -0.27 -13.95 22.30
N GLY A 402 -1.49 -13.61 22.72
CA GLY A 402 -2.03 -13.79 24.07
C GLY A 402 -2.10 -12.50 24.87
N SER A 403 -1.52 -11.41 24.37
CA SER A 403 -1.58 -10.06 24.96
C SER A 403 -2.42 -9.09 24.13
N GLY A 404 -2.64 -7.89 24.66
CA GLY A 404 -3.22 -6.77 23.91
C GLY A 404 -4.69 -6.96 23.51
N ASN A 405 -5.15 -6.07 22.62
CA ASN A 405 -6.56 -5.96 22.24
C ASN A 405 -6.78 -6.40 20.79
N GLY A 406 -7.82 -7.21 20.57
CA GLY A 406 -8.27 -7.58 19.23
C GLY A 406 -8.93 -6.38 18.53
N ILE A 407 -10.15 -6.04 18.93
CA ILE A 407 -10.88 -4.87 18.41
C ILE A 407 -11.12 -3.88 19.54
N VAL A 408 -10.70 -2.62 19.33
CA VAL A 408 -11.16 -1.48 20.12
C VAL A 408 -12.19 -0.71 19.29
N ILE A 409 -13.39 -0.53 19.82
CA ILE A 409 -14.50 0.12 19.12
C ILE A 409 -14.98 1.38 19.84
N CYS A 410 -15.12 2.47 19.08
CA CYS A 410 -15.74 3.72 19.50
C CYS A 410 -16.91 4.02 18.55
N SER A 411 -18.13 3.67 18.94
CA SER A 411 -19.29 3.83 18.06
C SER A 411 -20.60 3.87 18.84
N PRO A 412 -21.49 4.86 18.60
CA PRO A 412 -22.82 4.86 19.20
C PRO A 412 -23.68 3.70 18.68
N ASN A 413 -23.38 3.15 17.49
CA ASN A 413 -24.04 2.02 16.87
C ASN A 413 -23.01 1.10 16.18
N GLY A 414 -22.41 0.19 16.94
CA GLY A 414 -21.41 -0.77 16.47
C GLY A 414 -22.01 -2.16 16.16
N THR A 415 -21.66 -2.73 15.01
CA THR A 415 -21.93 -4.13 14.67
C THR A 415 -20.62 -4.83 14.31
N ILE A 416 -20.34 -5.95 14.97
CA ILE A 416 -19.14 -6.77 14.77
C ILE A 416 -19.60 -8.21 14.58
N ASN A 417 -19.63 -8.74 13.35
CA ASN A 417 -20.12 -10.10 13.08
C ASN A 417 -19.19 -10.89 12.16
N TYR A 418 -19.20 -12.22 12.26
CA TYR A 418 -18.50 -13.14 11.37
C TYR A 418 -16.98 -12.94 11.29
N ASN A 419 -16.38 -12.37 12.33
CA ASN A 419 -14.93 -12.19 12.45
C ASN A 419 -14.28 -13.38 13.18
N ARG A 420 -13.02 -13.66 12.89
CA ARG A 420 -12.12 -14.49 13.70
C ARG A 420 -11.25 -13.57 14.56
N ILE A 421 -11.39 -13.65 15.88
CA ILE A 421 -10.68 -12.79 16.84
C ILE A 421 -10.06 -13.69 17.91
N VAL A 422 -8.79 -14.07 17.74
CA VAL A 422 -8.17 -15.12 18.57
C VAL A 422 -6.91 -14.66 19.26
N ASN A 423 -6.63 -15.28 20.40
CA ASN A 423 -5.37 -15.13 21.13
C ASN A 423 -5.04 -13.68 21.55
N PHE A 424 -6.04 -12.98 22.10
CA PHE A 424 -5.87 -11.66 22.71
C PHE A 424 -6.15 -11.73 24.21
N GLU A 425 -5.64 -10.74 24.95
CA GLU A 425 -6.06 -10.49 26.33
C GLU A 425 -7.54 -10.10 26.35
N TYR A 426 -7.93 -9.16 25.48
CA TYR A 426 -9.31 -8.77 25.25
C TYR A 426 -9.70 -8.95 23.77
N TYR A 427 -10.80 -9.64 23.52
CA TYR A 427 -11.31 -9.81 22.15
C TYR A 427 -11.88 -8.50 21.63
N ILE A 428 -12.74 -7.86 22.43
CA ILE A 428 -13.42 -6.62 22.07
C ILE A 428 -13.41 -5.70 23.29
N GLN A 429 -13.01 -4.46 23.07
CA GLN A 429 -13.11 -3.39 24.04
C GLN A 429 -13.91 -2.23 23.48
N ASN A 430 -14.94 -1.81 24.20
CA ASN A 430 -15.51 -0.48 23.98
C ASN A 430 -14.50 0.58 24.43
N PHE A 431 -14.41 1.65 23.65
CA PHE A 431 -13.51 2.76 23.92
C PHE A 431 -13.82 3.39 25.27
N LYS A 432 -12.78 3.62 26.07
CA LYS A 432 -12.88 4.31 27.35
C LYS A 432 -12.35 5.72 27.21
N PHE A 433 -13.24 6.68 27.01
CA PHE A 433 -12.89 8.08 26.83
C PHE A 433 -12.00 8.63 27.96
N SER A 434 -12.29 8.26 29.20
CA SER A 434 -11.49 8.69 30.38
C SER A 434 -10.06 8.14 30.41
N SER A 435 -9.71 7.20 29.52
CA SER A 435 -8.36 6.63 29.42
C SER A 435 -7.49 7.33 28.37
N PHE A 436 -8.05 8.25 27.58
CA PHE A 436 -7.37 8.94 26.49
C PHE A 436 -7.43 10.46 26.67
N GLY A 437 -6.64 10.96 27.61
CA GLY A 437 -6.30 12.38 27.68
C GLY A 437 -7.27 13.25 28.49
N PRO A 438 -7.34 14.56 28.16
CA PRO A 438 -8.10 15.55 28.92
C PRO A 438 -9.61 15.26 28.93
N SER A 439 -10.34 15.77 29.94
CA SER A 439 -11.81 15.66 29.95
C SER A 439 -12.44 16.35 28.73
N ILE A 440 -13.71 16.02 28.41
CA ILE A 440 -14.44 16.70 27.34
C ILE A 440 -14.42 18.23 27.52
N ASP A 441 -14.59 18.71 28.77
CA ASP A 441 -14.47 20.13 29.10
C ASP A 441 -13.10 20.70 28.73
N GLU A 442 -12.02 19.96 29.00
CA GLU A 442 -10.66 20.35 28.64
C GLU A 442 -10.43 20.31 27.11
N MET A 443 -11.07 19.39 26.39
CA MET A 443 -11.02 19.32 24.91
C MET A 443 -11.77 20.49 24.25
N LEU A 444 -12.89 20.93 24.82
CA LEU A 444 -13.71 22.05 24.32
C LEU A 444 -13.16 23.42 24.74
N LYS A 445 -12.31 23.45 25.77
CA LYS A 445 -11.72 24.65 26.34
C LYS A 445 -11.11 25.62 25.32
N PRO A 446 -10.39 25.20 24.25
CA PRO A 446 -9.88 26.13 23.26
C PRO A 446 -10.98 26.93 22.54
N ILE A 447 -12.12 26.31 22.26
CA ILE A 447 -13.28 26.98 21.64
C ILE A 447 -13.96 27.88 22.67
N ASP A 448 -14.11 27.40 23.91
CA ASP A 448 -14.69 28.20 25.00
C ASP A 448 -13.84 29.46 25.29
N ASP A 449 -12.50 29.32 25.32
CA ASP A 449 -11.56 30.43 25.49
C ASP A 449 -11.56 31.37 24.27
N ALA A 450 -11.70 30.85 23.05
CA ALA A 450 -11.84 31.67 21.85
C ALA A 450 -13.13 32.51 21.88
N ILE A 451 -14.27 31.92 22.23
CA ILE A 451 -15.55 32.64 22.41
C ILE A 451 -15.42 33.71 23.49
N LYS A 452 -14.75 33.39 24.60
CA LYS A 452 -14.54 34.31 25.72
C LYS A 452 -13.64 35.50 25.35
N ASN A 453 -12.56 35.25 24.62
CA ASN A 453 -11.60 36.28 24.22
C ASN A 453 -12.08 37.10 23.01
N HIS A 454 -12.95 36.51 22.18
CA HIS A 454 -13.51 37.09 20.95
C HIS A 454 -15.03 36.88 20.88
N PRO A 455 -15.83 37.64 21.66
CA PRO A 455 -17.29 37.49 21.69
C PRO A 455 -17.98 37.64 20.33
N GLU A 456 -17.35 38.37 19.39
CA GLU A 456 -17.80 38.50 18.01
C GLU A 456 -17.84 37.18 17.23
N LEU A 457 -17.05 36.19 17.64
CA LEU A 457 -17.01 34.85 17.02
C LEU A 457 -18.06 33.89 17.62
N GLU A 458 -18.72 34.26 18.72
CA GLU A 458 -19.73 33.41 19.38
C GLU A 458 -20.80 32.88 18.41
N PRO A 459 -21.39 33.67 17.49
CA PRO A 459 -22.42 33.18 16.57
C PRO A 459 -21.94 32.05 15.64
N ILE A 460 -20.63 31.95 15.40
CA ILE A 460 -20.01 30.96 14.52
C ILE A 460 -19.49 29.77 15.33
N LEU A 461 -18.82 30.02 16.46
CA LEU A 461 -18.15 28.99 17.24
C LEU A 461 -19.09 28.21 18.16
N LYS A 462 -20.16 28.84 18.67
CA LYS A 462 -21.07 28.19 19.61
C LYS A 462 -21.81 26.98 19.01
N PRO A 463 -22.35 27.04 17.79
CA PRO A 463 -22.91 25.84 17.14
C PRO A 463 -21.90 24.70 17.01
N ILE A 464 -20.65 25.01 16.63
CA ILE A 464 -19.56 24.03 16.48
C ILE A 464 -19.24 23.39 17.84
N ARG A 465 -19.12 24.22 18.89
CA ARG A 465 -18.86 23.77 20.26
C ARG A 465 -19.97 22.84 20.77
N ASP A 466 -21.23 23.22 20.56
CA ASP A 466 -22.40 22.44 21.01
C ASP A 466 -22.53 21.12 20.24
N ASP A 467 -22.22 21.10 18.95
CA ASP A 467 -22.23 19.87 18.15
C ASP A 467 -21.07 18.95 18.54
N LEU A 468 -19.90 19.52 18.85
CA LEU A 468 -18.73 18.77 19.31
C LEU A 468 -18.93 18.20 20.72
N ASP A 469 -19.57 18.94 21.62
CA ASP A 469 -19.97 18.49 22.97
C ASP A 469 -20.92 17.29 22.91
N LYS A 470 -22.00 17.41 22.10
CA LYS A 470 -22.92 16.29 21.84
C LYS A 470 -22.21 15.10 21.22
N LEU A 471 -21.32 15.34 20.26
CA LEU A 471 -20.53 14.28 19.63
C LEU A 471 -19.71 13.55 20.70
N PHE A 472 -18.87 14.25 21.46
CA PHE A 472 -18.02 13.63 22.48
C PHE A 472 -18.82 12.86 23.53
N HIS A 473 -19.93 13.40 24.04
CA HIS A 473 -20.79 12.68 24.98
C HIS A 473 -21.50 11.47 24.36
N SER A 474 -21.85 11.51 23.07
CA SER A 474 -22.36 10.33 22.38
C SER A 474 -21.30 9.23 22.24
N LEU A 475 -20.03 9.62 22.13
CA LEU A 475 -18.89 8.70 22.03
C LEU A 475 -18.43 8.14 23.37
N GLU A 476 -18.83 8.73 24.49
CA GLU A 476 -18.61 8.15 25.82
C GLU A 476 -19.29 6.78 25.95
N ASN A 477 -20.38 6.53 25.23
CA ASN A 477 -21.18 5.31 25.37
C ASN A 477 -21.21 4.53 24.06
N SER A 478 -20.25 3.60 23.88
CA SER A 478 -20.25 2.72 22.72
C SER A 478 -21.28 1.58 22.87
N ASN A 479 -22.22 1.46 21.93
CA ASN A 479 -23.18 0.35 21.92
C ASN A 479 -22.83 -0.65 20.83
N THR A 480 -22.40 -1.82 21.24
CA THR A 480 -21.80 -2.81 20.34
C THR A 480 -22.61 -4.10 20.35
N THR A 481 -23.10 -4.50 19.17
CA THR A 481 -23.60 -5.86 18.92
C THR A 481 -22.46 -6.65 18.28
N ALA A 482 -21.94 -7.64 19.01
CA ALA A 482 -20.78 -8.45 18.66
C ALA A 482 -21.13 -9.94 18.52
N THR A 483 -22.29 -10.24 17.95
CA THR A 483 -22.79 -11.61 17.77
C THR A 483 -22.10 -12.30 16.60
N TYR A 484 -22.14 -13.63 16.59
CA TYR A 484 -21.69 -14.44 15.46
C TYR A 484 -20.20 -14.24 15.12
N ASN A 485 -19.33 -14.07 16.12
CA ASN A 485 -17.87 -14.10 15.92
C ASN A 485 -17.26 -15.40 16.46
N TRP A 486 -16.12 -15.80 15.89
CA TRP A 486 -15.30 -16.90 16.38
C TRP A 486 -14.14 -16.36 17.23
N TYR A 487 -14.10 -16.75 18.51
CA TYR A 487 -13.11 -16.24 19.48
C TYR A 487 -11.96 -17.22 19.76
N GLY A 488 -11.80 -18.26 18.94
CA GLY A 488 -10.80 -19.31 19.14
C GLY A 488 -11.19 -20.34 20.22
N THR A 489 -12.41 -20.26 20.74
CA THR A 489 -12.95 -21.17 21.77
C THR A 489 -14.45 -21.28 21.66
N ASN A 490 -14.99 -22.48 21.93
CA ASN A 490 -16.43 -22.70 22.00
C ASN A 490 -17.04 -22.13 23.30
N THR A 491 -16.21 -21.70 24.25
CA THR A 491 -16.60 -21.14 25.55
C THR A 491 -15.75 -19.90 25.87
N PRO A 492 -15.99 -18.75 25.21
CA PRO A 492 -15.25 -17.53 25.47
C PRO A 492 -15.48 -17.05 26.91
N ASP A 493 -14.42 -16.52 27.52
CA ASP A 493 -14.46 -15.93 28.86
C ASP A 493 -15.06 -14.51 28.79
N GLU A 494 -16.07 -14.26 29.63
CA GLU A 494 -16.74 -12.97 29.72
C GLU A 494 -15.79 -11.83 30.09
N ALA A 495 -14.71 -12.11 30.85
CA ALA A 495 -13.74 -11.11 31.26
C ALA A 495 -12.94 -10.52 30.08
N LYS A 496 -12.92 -11.19 28.92
CA LYS A 496 -12.26 -10.72 27.70
C LYS A 496 -13.07 -9.71 26.88
N PHE A 497 -14.28 -9.38 27.34
CA PHE A 497 -15.15 -8.36 26.74
C PHE A 497 -15.22 -7.14 27.65
N PHE A 498 -14.50 -6.08 27.27
CA PHE A 498 -14.48 -4.86 28.08
C PHE A 498 -15.61 -3.91 27.67
N VAL A 499 -16.66 -3.86 28.48
CA VAL A 499 -17.88 -3.07 28.19
C VAL A 499 -17.69 -1.56 28.23
N GLY A 500 -16.66 -1.07 28.93
CA GLY A 500 -16.43 0.36 29.12
C GLY A 500 -17.64 1.06 29.74
N ASN A 501 -18.00 2.22 29.18
CA ASN A 501 -19.16 3.02 29.58
C ASN A 501 -20.44 2.68 28.80
N GLY A 502 -20.39 1.71 27.87
CA GLY A 502 -21.50 1.37 26.99
C GLY A 502 -21.97 -0.08 27.15
N THR A 503 -22.37 -0.71 26.04
CA THR A 503 -22.88 -2.09 26.01
C THR A 503 -22.09 -2.95 25.02
N ILE A 504 -21.93 -4.24 25.35
CA ILE A 504 -21.44 -5.26 24.41
C ILE A 504 -22.36 -6.47 24.50
N ASN A 505 -23.10 -6.73 23.41
CA ASN A 505 -23.87 -7.95 23.26
C ASN A 505 -23.11 -8.94 22.37
N TYR A 506 -22.39 -9.88 22.97
CA TYR A 506 -21.56 -10.86 22.25
C TYR A 506 -22.21 -12.25 22.10
N TYR A 507 -23.39 -12.48 22.69
CA TYR A 507 -24.11 -13.76 22.61
C TYR A 507 -25.25 -13.68 21.57
N PRO A 508 -25.39 -14.69 20.70
CA PRO A 508 -24.57 -15.90 20.61
C PRO A 508 -23.27 -15.69 19.82
N TRP A 509 -22.21 -16.39 20.22
CA TRP A 509 -20.94 -16.50 19.47
C TRP A 509 -20.95 -17.73 18.57
N LEU A 510 -20.06 -17.80 17.58
CA LEU A 510 -19.89 -18.98 16.71
C LEU A 510 -19.11 -20.08 17.43
N VAL A 511 -19.41 -21.34 17.12
CA VAL A 511 -18.70 -22.50 17.68
C VAL A 511 -18.02 -23.30 16.58
N LEU A 512 -16.79 -23.75 16.84
CA LEU A 512 -16.08 -24.68 15.98
C LEU A 512 -16.76 -26.06 16.07
N THR A 513 -17.09 -26.62 14.91
CA THR A 513 -17.63 -27.98 14.76
C THR A 513 -16.74 -28.81 13.84
N ILE A 514 -16.91 -30.14 13.88
CA ILE A 514 -16.25 -31.06 12.96
C ILE A 514 -17.18 -32.22 12.59
N ASN A 515 -17.29 -32.50 11.31
CA ASN A 515 -18.10 -33.58 10.76
C ASN A 515 -17.29 -34.45 9.79
N ALA A 516 -17.68 -35.70 9.65
CA ALA A 516 -17.11 -36.64 8.70
C ALA A 516 -18.19 -37.17 7.76
N ASN A 517 -17.96 -37.09 6.45
CA ASN A 517 -18.88 -37.56 5.43
C ASN A 517 -18.17 -38.38 4.32
N PRO A 518 -18.43 -39.70 4.22
CA PRO A 518 -19.25 -40.50 5.14
C PRO A 518 -18.52 -40.77 6.48
N SER A 519 -19.26 -40.97 7.57
CA SER A 519 -18.70 -41.33 8.89
C SER A 519 -18.32 -42.81 9.01
N THR A 520 -18.60 -43.61 7.97
CA THR A 520 -18.19 -45.02 7.85
C THR A 520 -17.66 -45.27 6.44
N ILE A 521 -16.47 -45.87 6.35
CA ILE A 521 -15.77 -46.19 5.10
C ILE A 521 -15.14 -47.59 5.19
N THR A 522 -14.80 -48.22 4.06
CA THR A 522 -13.98 -49.45 4.05
C THR A 522 -12.51 -49.12 3.83
N THR A 523 -11.60 -50.05 4.14
CA THR A 523 -10.18 -49.92 3.78
C THR A 523 -10.03 -49.55 2.29
N GLY A 524 -9.18 -48.55 2.00
CA GLY A 524 -8.96 -47.99 0.67
C GLY A 524 -9.93 -46.86 0.26
N GLN A 525 -11.00 -46.59 1.02
CA GLN A 525 -11.92 -45.47 0.77
C GLN A 525 -11.50 -44.19 1.52
N THR A 526 -12.24 -43.11 1.27
CA THR A 526 -11.98 -41.79 1.85
C THR A 526 -13.21 -41.21 2.54
N SER A 527 -12.99 -40.43 3.59
CA SER A 527 -14.01 -39.59 4.23
C SER A 527 -13.62 -38.12 4.11
N THR A 528 -14.56 -37.27 3.72
CA THR A 528 -14.36 -35.82 3.75
C THR A 528 -14.59 -35.35 5.19
N ILE A 529 -13.57 -34.72 5.76
CA ILE A 529 -13.61 -34.16 7.09
C ILE A 529 -13.79 -32.65 6.93
N THR A 530 -14.84 -32.13 7.54
CA THR A 530 -15.21 -30.71 7.46
C THR A 530 -15.17 -30.12 8.85
N ALA A 531 -14.42 -29.03 9.03
CA ALA A 531 -14.52 -28.17 10.19
C ALA A 531 -15.12 -26.83 9.77
N ASP A 532 -16.07 -26.33 10.53
CA ASP A 532 -16.74 -25.06 10.25
C ASP A 532 -17.09 -24.32 11.54
N VAL A 533 -17.40 -23.04 11.39
CA VAL A 533 -17.95 -22.17 12.43
C VAL A 533 -19.35 -21.69 12.07
N TYR A 534 -20.14 -22.50 11.35
CA TYR A 534 -21.48 -22.09 10.89
C TYR A 534 -22.56 -22.17 11.96
N GLN A 535 -22.30 -22.85 13.07
CA GLN A 535 -23.25 -22.94 14.18
C GLN A 535 -22.92 -21.90 15.25
N ASP A 536 -23.96 -21.33 15.87
CA ASP A 536 -23.83 -20.46 17.03
C ASP A 536 -24.07 -21.22 18.36
N ALA A 537 -23.70 -20.58 19.47
CA ALA A 537 -23.83 -21.14 20.81
C ALA A 537 -25.30 -21.32 21.29
N ALA A 538 -26.28 -20.79 20.56
CA ALA A 538 -27.71 -21.03 20.78
C ALA A 538 -28.28 -22.16 19.90
N GLY A 539 -27.46 -22.74 19.01
CA GLY A 539 -27.83 -23.79 18.07
C GLY A 539 -28.39 -23.28 16.74
N GLY A 540 -28.26 -21.99 16.44
CA GLY A 540 -28.59 -21.40 15.14
C GLY A 540 -27.56 -21.78 14.06
N ASP A 541 -28.03 -21.95 12.83
CA ASP A 541 -27.21 -22.23 11.64
C ASP A 541 -27.11 -20.97 10.77
N HIS A 542 -25.87 -20.55 10.48
CA HIS A 542 -25.49 -19.36 9.73
C HIS A 542 -24.79 -19.68 8.41
N SER A 543 -24.86 -20.93 7.94
CA SER A 543 -24.24 -21.35 6.67
C SER A 543 -24.78 -20.59 5.44
N ALA A 544 -25.99 -20.03 5.52
CA ALA A 544 -26.56 -19.16 4.49
C ALA A 544 -25.79 -17.84 4.33
N ASP A 545 -25.11 -17.38 5.38
CA ASP A 545 -24.36 -16.12 5.42
C ASP A 545 -22.85 -16.34 5.19
N ALA A 546 -22.44 -17.52 4.68
CA ALA A 546 -21.03 -17.90 4.52
C ALA A 546 -20.17 -16.83 3.81
N ALA A 547 -20.72 -16.07 2.86
CA ALA A 547 -19.98 -14.98 2.18
C ALA A 547 -19.54 -13.83 3.10
N MET A 548 -20.13 -13.70 4.29
CA MET A 548 -19.78 -12.72 5.30
C MET A 548 -18.65 -13.19 6.23
N PHE A 549 -18.33 -14.48 6.22
CA PHE A 549 -17.33 -15.07 7.10
C PHE A 549 -15.91 -14.73 6.68
N PHE A 550 -15.03 -14.71 7.67
CA PHE A 550 -13.60 -14.58 7.47
C PHE A 550 -13.01 -15.70 6.60
N SER A 551 -11.88 -15.38 5.96
CA SER A 551 -11.01 -16.32 5.24
C SER A 551 -9.56 -16.12 5.69
N GLY A 552 -8.72 -17.14 5.52
CA GLY A 552 -7.43 -17.26 6.23
C GLY A 552 -7.65 -17.47 7.74
N PRO A 553 -6.64 -17.57 8.62
CA PRO A 553 -5.42 -18.32 8.50
C PRO A 553 -5.83 -19.81 8.57
N GLN A 554 -5.27 -20.61 9.48
CA GLN A 554 -5.19 -22.06 9.27
C GLN A 554 -5.81 -22.92 10.37
N VAL A 555 -6.47 -24.01 9.95
CA VAL A 555 -6.99 -25.10 10.79
C VAL A 555 -6.06 -26.29 10.66
N THR A 556 -5.68 -26.89 11.79
CA THR A 556 -4.87 -28.10 11.81
C THR A 556 -5.73 -29.34 12.02
N PHE A 557 -5.77 -30.22 11.02
CA PHE A 557 -6.40 -31.53 11.11
C PHE A 557 -5.38 -32.59 11.52
N THR A 558 -5.74 -33.47 12.46
CA THR A 558 -4.91 -34.63 12.82
C THR A 558 -5.71 -35.92 12.83
N THR A 559 -5.05 -37.06 12.66
CA THR A 559 -5.70 -38.36 12.81
C THR A 559 -4.79 -39.39 13.46
N ASN A 560 -5.37 -40.30 14.24
CA ASN A 560 -4.64 -41.43 14.82
C ASN A 560 -4.61 -42.68 13.90
N LEU A 561 -5.50 -42.80 12.92
CA LEU A 561 -5.63 -43.98 12.04
C LEU A 561 -5.99 -43.55 10.61
N GLY A 562 -5.26 -44.07 9.62
CA GLY A 562 -5.28 -43.53 8.26
C GLY A 562 -4.43 -42.26 8.16
N ASN A 563 -4.63 -41.48 7.11
CA ASN A 563 -3.96 -40.18 6.95
C ASN A 563 -4.84 -39.12 6.28
N VAL A 564 -4.52 -37.86 6.54
CA VAL A 564 -5.11 -36.66 5.91
C VAL A 564 -4.15 -36.03 4.90
N GLY A 565 -3.38 -36.87 4.19
CA GLY A 565 -2.15 -36.50 3.47
C GLY A 565 -0.89 -36.79 4.30
N SER A 566 -0.98 -36.60 5.61
CA SER A 566 -0.06 -37.14 6.62
C SER A 566 -0.83 -37.39 7.93
N LYS A 567 -0.16 -37.58 9.07
CA LYS A 567 -0.84 -37.60 10.38
C LYS A 567 -1.35 -36.23 10.84
N SER A 568 -0.85 -35.16 10.21
CA SER A 568 -1.29 -33.79 10.43
C SER A 568 -1.30 -33.02 9.11
N VAL A 569 -2.31 -32.19 8.88
CA VAL A 569 -2.34 -31.25 7.76
C VAL A 569 -2.94 -29.94 8.23
N THR A 570 -2.40 -28.85 7.71
CA THR A 570 -2.86 -27.51 8.02
C THR A 570 -3.44 -26.89 6.75
N VAL A 571 -4.67 -26.40 6.83
CA VAL A 571 -5.42 -25.86 5.67
C VAL A 571 -6.03 -24.51 6.03
N GLN A 572 -6.20 -23.63 5.05
CA GLN A 572 -6.79 -22.32 5.31
C GLN A 572 -8.31 -22.39 5.50
N TRP A 573 -8.84 -21.48 6.32
CA TRP A 573 -10.26 -21.16 6.30
C TRP A 573 -10.65 -20.50 4.99
N ILE A 574 -11.80 -20.91 4.45
CA ILE A 574 -12.47 -20.26 3.33
C ILE A 574 -13.91 -20.03 3.79
N ASN A 575 -14.31 -18.78 4.00
CA ASN A 575 -15.67 -18.41 4.41
C ASN A 575 -16.15 -19.22 5.64
N GLY A 576 -15.31 -19.29 6.68
CA GLY A 576 -15.63 -20.04 7.91
C GLY A 576 -15.67 -21.57 7.76
N LEU A 577 -15.15 -22.13 6.66
CA LEU A 577 -15.08 -23.56 6.37
C LEU A 577 -13.64 -24.01 6.10
N ALA A 578 -13.27 -25.20 6.60
CA ALA A 578 -12.01 -25.87 6.32
C ALA A 578 -12.26 -27.36 6.06
N THR A 579 -11.57 -27.95 5.07
CA THR A 579 -11.77 -29.36 4.69
C THR A 579 -10.47 -30.13 4.57
N ALA A 580 -10.50 -31.39 4.96
CA ALA A 580 -9.43 -32.36 4.78
C ALA A 580 -10.02 -33.70 4.31
N ILE A 581 -9.20 -34.56 3.70
CA ILE A 581 -9.64 -35.89 3.22
C ILE A 581 -8.93 -36.96 4.05
N LEU A 582 -9.68 -37.68 4.89
CA LEU A 582 -9.17 -38.87 5.57
C LEU A 582 -9.13 -40.04 4.57
N ARG A 583 -7.99 -40.73 4.50
CA ARG A 583 -7.76 -41.92 3.68
C ARG A 583 -7.61 -43.15 4.59
N ALA A 584 -8.40 -44.19 4.34
CA ALA A 584 -8.39 -45.43 5.12
C ALA A 584 -7.35 -46.44 4.62
N ASP A 585 -6.07 -46.11 4.67
CA ASP A 585 -4.97 -46.92 4.13
C ASP A 585 -4.10 -47.61 5.18
N GLU A 586 -4.45 -47.53 6.46
CA GLU A 586 -3.72 -48.13 7.58
C GLU A 586 -4.48 -49.29 8.26
N GLY A 587 -5.45 -49.87 7.57
CA GLY A 587 -6.26 -50.97 8.08
C GLY A 587 -7.59 -50.53 8.71
N PHE A 588 -8.27 -51.50 9.33
CA PHE A 588 -9.60 -51.30 9.92
C PHE A 588 -9.54 -50.84 11.37
N GLY A 589 -10.55 -50.12 11.83
CA GLY A 589 -10.60 -49.56 13.17
C GLY A 589 -11.41 -48.27 13.23
N ILE A 590 -11.24 -47.51 14.31
CA ILE A 590 -11.87 -46.20 14.48
C ILE A 590 -10.80 -45.13 14.34
N ALA A 591 -10.91 -44.31 13.31
CA ALA A 591 -10.08 -43.12 13.17
C ALA A 591 -10.70 -41.97 13.97
N THR A 592 -9.99 -41.53 15.01
CA THR A 592 -10.22 -40.24 15.65
C THR A 592 -9.58 -39.17 14.78
N VAL A 593 -10.39 -38.26 14.27
CA VAL A 593 -9.92 -37.10 13.52
C VAL A 593 -10.21 -35.85 14.33
N THR A 594 -9.22 -34.98 14.48
CA THR A 594 -9.37 -33.69 15.14
C THR A 594 -9.27 -32.55 14.15
N ALA A 595 -9.88 -31.42 14.47
CA ALA A 595 -9.61 -30.12 13.85
C ALA A 595 -9.29 -29.12 14.96
N ALA A 596 -8.30 -28.26 14.73
CA ALA A 596 -7.79 -27.33 15.73
C ALA A 596 -7.64 -25.91 15.17
N ASP A 597 -8.27 -24.97 15.85
CA ASP A 597 -8.04 -23.52 15.74
C ASP A 597 -8.16 -22.92 17.15
N TYR A 598 -7.06 -23.02 17.91
CA TYR A 598 -6.97 -22.86 19.38
C TYR A 598 -7.86 -23.85 20.17
N GLN A 599 -9.15 -23.92 19.86
CA GLN A 599 -10.05 -24.99 20.25
C GLN A 599 -9.75 -26.27 19.46
N ILE A 600 -9.77 -27.41 20.15
CA ILE A 600 -9.73 -28.72 19.50
C ILE A 600 -11.12 -29.35 19.54
N VAL A 601 -11.60 -29.78 18.38
CA VAL A 601 -12.81 -30.61 18.23
C VAL A 601 -12.45 -31.94 17.60
N LYS A 602 -13.29 -32.96 17.79
CA LYS A 602 -13.04 -34.31 17.25
C LYS A 602 -14.29 -34.97 16.68
N THR A 603 -14.08 -35.78 15.64
CA THR A 603 -15.06 -36.71 15.10
C THR A 603 -14.44 -38.10 14.95
N MET A 604 -15.30 -39.10 14.75
CA MET A 604 -14.90 -40.50 14.60
C MET A 604 -15.32 -41.00 13.23
N VAL A 605 -14.40 -41.67 12.53
CA VAL A 605 -14.70 -42.38 11.28
C VAL A 605 -14.48 -43.87 11.50
N THR A 606 -15.52 -44.66 11.25
CA THR A 606 -15.43 -46.12 11.31
C THR A 606 -14.85 -46.65 10.01
N ILE A 607 -13.68 -47.29 10.08
CA ILE A 607 -13.04 -47.96 8.95
C ILE A 607 -13.30 -49.46 9.07
N LEU A 608 -14.15 -49.97 8.18
CA LEU A 608 -14.45 -51.39 8.06
C LEU A 608 -13.32 -52.10 7.31
N GLY A 609 -13.05 -53.35 7.68
CA GLY A 609 -12.18 -54.22 6.88
C GLY A 609 -12.73 -54.40 5.47
N ALA A 610 -11.87 -54.80 4.53
CA ALA A 610 -12.30 -55.10 3.18
C ALA A 610 -13.48 -56.08 3.21
N SER A 611 -14.55 -55.77 2.47
CA SER A 611 -15.70 -56.68 2.37
C SER A 611 -15.25 -57.99 1.71
N GLU A 612 -15.37 -59.12 2.41
CA GLU A 612 -15.27 -60.44 1.78
C GLU A 612 -16.49 -60.66 0.87
N THR A 613 -16.41 -60.18 -0.37
CA THR A 613 -17.33 -60.61 -1.44
C THR A 613 -16.70 -61.78 -2.19
N SER A 614 -17.13 -62.97 -1.80
CA SER A 614 -17.03 -64.26 -2.48
C SER A 614 -15.65 -64.73 -2.97
N LYS A 615 -15.14 -65.78 -2.31
CA LYS A 615 -14.26 -66.78 -2.93
C LYS A 615 -14.95 -67.37 -4.18
N ALA A 616 -14.74 -66.76 -5.34
CA ALA A 616 -14.84 -67.46 -6.61
C ALA A 616 -13.56 -68.28 -6.80
N ALA A 617 -13.74 -69.55 -7.13
CA ALA A 617 -12.68 -70.55 -7.22
C ALA A 617 -11.52 -70.11 -8.12
N VAL A 618 -10.30 -70.38 -7.66
CA VAL A 618 -9.08 -70.28 -8.45
C VAL A 618 -9.17 -71.30 -9.60
N SER A 619 -9.36 -70.84 -10.83
CA SER A 619 -8.89 -71.56 -12.01
C SER A 619 -7.62 -70.88 -12.50
N ALA A 620 -6.50 -71.58 -12.37
CA ALA A 620 -5.20 -71.15 -12.84
C ALA A 620 -5.21 -70.96 -14.38
N GLN A 621 -5.11 -69.72 -14.81
CA GLN A 621 -4.43 -69.35 -16.06
C GLN A 621 -3.58 -68.10 -15.75
N SER A 622 -2.28 -68.31 -15.64
CA SER A 622 -1.29 -67.25 -15.53
C SER A 622 -1.33 -66.38 -16.80
N ILE A 623 -1.64 -65.10 -16.64
CA ILE A 623 -1.33 -64.08 -17.65
C ILE A 623 -0.01 -63.43 -17.22
N GLU A 624 0.95 -63.42 -18.14
CA GLU A 624 2.26 -62.78 -17.93
C GLU A 624 2.12 -61.29 -17.61
N MET A 625 2.97 -60.82 -16.70
CA MET A 625 3.07 -59.44 -16.28
C MET A 625 3.55 -58.58 -17.45
N GLN A 626 2.73 -57.64 -17.94
CA GLN A 626 3.25 -56.60 -18.83
C GLN A 626 4.10 -55.63 -18.01
N ASN A 627 5.38 -55.52 -18.38
CA ASN A 627 6.27 -54.45 -17.95
C ASN A 627 5.68 -53.10 -18.33
N THR A 628 5.05 -52.38 -17.40
CA THR A 628 4.85 -50.93 -17.53
C THR A 628 6.01 -50.21 -16.85
N GLY A 629 7.20 -50.34 -17.45
CA GLY A 629 8.30 -49.42 -17.21
C GLY A 629 7.98 -48.11 -17.93
N ILE A 630 7.55 -47.09 -17.19
CA ILE A 630 7.47 -45.73 -17.72
C ILE A 630 8.91 -45.27 -17.98
N GLN A 631 9.22 -44.84 -19.21
CA GLN A 631 10.55 -44.40 -19.61
C GLN A 631 11.00 -43.22 -18.73
N LEU A 632 12.21 -43.31 -18.17
CA LEU A 632 12.88 -42.26 -17.40
C LEU A 632 12.84 -40.88 -18.08
N LEU A 633 12.72 -40.82 -19.41
CA LEU A 633 12.60 -39.57 -20.17
C LEU A 633 11.37 -38.73 -19.77
N GLY A 634 10.24 -39.38 -19.43
CA GLY A 634 9.00 -38.69 -19.04
C GLY A 634 9.08 -38.02 -17.67
N MET A 635 9.79 -38.65 -16.72
CA MET A 635 10.09 -38.03 -15.42
C MET A 635 11.10 -36.89 -15.54
N VAL A 636 12.12 -37.03 -16.40
CA VAL A 636 13.11 -35.97 -16.63
C VAL A 636 12.48 -34.75 -17.34
N LEU A 637 11.56 -34.96 -18.29
CA LEU A 637 10.79 -33.87 -18.93
C LEU A 637 9.79 -33.21 -17.97
N ALA A 638 9.11 -33.97 -17.10
CA ALA A 638 8.23 -33.39 -16.08
C ALA A 638 9.02 -32.58 -15.03
N ILE A 639 10.19 -33.06 -14.61
CA ILE A 639 11.09 -32.33 -13.70
C ILE A 639 11.70 -31.10 -14.39
N LEU A 640 12.06 -31.17 -15.68
CA LEU A 640 12.52 -30.02 -16.47
C LEU A 640 11.41 -28.99 -16.73
N MET A 641 10.15 -29.40 -16.90
CA MET A 641 9.01 -28.48 -17.03
C MET A 641 8.66 -27.78 -15.71
N VAL A 642 8.80 -28.49 -14.57
CA VAL A 642 8.59 -27.91 -13.24
C VAL A 642 9.74 -26.98 -12.81
N LEU A 643 10.99 -27.30 -13.20
CA LEU A 643 12.15 -26.44 -12.93
C LEU A 643 12.30 -25.29 -13.95
N GLY A 644 11.81 -25.45 -15.18
CA GLY A 644 11.79 -24.41 -16.22
C GLY A 644 10.76 -23.31 -15.98
N GLY A 645 9.75 -23.56 -15.13
CA GLY A 645 8.80 -22.54 -14.67
C GLY A 645 9.33 -21.59 -13.58
N PHE A 646 10.55 -21.83 -13.08
CA PHE A 646 11.18 -21.01 -12.02
C PHE A 646 12.34 -20.12 -12.52
N ILE A 647 12.52 -19.97 -13.84
CA ILE A 647 13.48 -18.99 -14.39
C ILE A 647 12.79 -18.15 -15.46
N SER A 648 12.11 -17.08 -15.03
CA SER A 648 11.88 -15.90 -15.86
C SER A 648 11.88 -14.66 -14.99
N ILE A 649 13.07 -14.12 -14.77
CA ILE A 649 13.31 -12.69 -14.55
C ILE A 649 14.12 -12.19 -15.77
N PRO A 650 13.88 -10.95 -16.22
CA PRO A 650 14.15 -10.47 -17.56
C PRO A 650 15.60 -10.00 -17.72
N LYS A 651 16.06 -9.96 -18.97
CA LYS A 651 17.15 -9.08 -19.38
C LYS A 651 16.91 -8.53 -20.78
N ASN A 652 16.90 -7.20 -20.82
CA ASN A 652 17.42 -6.34 -21.87
C ASN A 652 16.67 -6.32 -23.21
N GLN A 653 15.73 -5.37 -23.34
CA GLN A 653 15.96 -4.16 -24.12
C GLN A 653 15.42 -2.96 -23.37
#